data_AF-A0A8K0RAL9-F1
#
_entry.id   AF-A0A8K0RAL9-F1
#
_cell.length_a   1.000
_cell.length_b   1.000
_cell.length_c   1.000
_cell.angle_alpha   90.00
_cell.angle_beta   90.00
_cell.angle_gamma   90.00
#
_symmetry.space_group_name_H-M   'P 1'
#
loop_
_entity.id
_entity.type
_entity.pdbx_description
1 polymer ?
#
loop_
_entity_poly.entity_id
_entity_poly.type
_entity_poly.pdbx_seq_one_letter_code
_entity_poly.pdbx_strand_id
1 'polypeptide(L)'
;MTSDAKAAWDAHVDTRTGVTPPKPAEQSELDKLRDSVGTKFKSFAALLGAAAAPVPQTGDGSKIVPEEKTTLFSKVEGGLRDMSHLKIENIQDLLAVQKEKMSGAPTDDKTYLMEGLIRTAATLPDGSKTRDAVTHKFIQQLWNDLEHPPQSYLGAKYQYRSADGSNNSLIHPQLGAAGTPYARTVKPSQMQTPARPDPGVVFDSIMTRKHAELHPNRISSMLFYLASIIIHDCFRTSHEDQSVSMTSSYLDLSPLYGSNQAEQDMMRTKVDGKLKPDCFSEARLLFFPPGVGTMLIMFNRFHNYVVENLALINEQNRFPKPAAEAPKPSGDKEKDDAANKKWEESKVKYDNDLFQTGRLITCGLYVNIILIDYVRTILDLNRTDSNWQLNPRAEVKDLPIGVGNQVSAEFNLVYRWHSTVSDRDEKWTQEMWEGLFGEGRDPKTVGKGEFLGRLGEVYKKTDPDPSKRKFAGLERAKDGTLADQGLVDILVSSIEDCANSFGPNRVPAIFRAIEVLGIEQARAWNLGSLNEFRKYFHLEPHNTFEDITSDKYVQQQLKHLYDHPDKVEIYPGIVVEDAKQPMAPGSGLCPPYTVSRAVLSDAVALVRGDRFYTKDYNPRTLTNWGYRLVDHDTDIDNGCVFYKLFLRAFPNHFKQNSVYAHYPLTIPSAMQEALKDLKKDKLYDFSKPKATHHPHMVKEYKLATEIMKDQATFKVTWGAAMEYIMGPSAKDFMLAGDGPKNTASRSMVSKALYVSEWEKEIRAFYTAKTRELLAEKSAKIADFNQVDIIRDVGNLAHVHFCAELFMLPLKTDERPRGIFTEAELYLIMSSVFALIFFDVDPAGSFPLHVKAHKATQILGNIVEKNVEAISKLGFLHSITHAIWPEESGLKSYGIHLIQRLLASGMPANQLVWGHILGTAGGMVSNQGQLFGQILEYYILGAGKQHWPAIQKLAQDDSEAAFEKIVHYTLEGGRLNGETAVIRSVAKDTSITENGTTTTLKQGDAVFVNLREASHDPSIFPNPDEVDITRPVDAYVHLGHGPHQCLGLPMTRITLATMLREVARLKGLRPAAGPQGKVHKVAKKMGGKYEYHAYLTEMQDMYFPFPCSLKVCWDD
;
A
#
# COMPACT_ATOMS: atom_id res chain seq x y z
N MET A 1 -27.03 40.14 33.31
CA MET A 1 -26.23 38.98 33.79
C MET A 1 -26.49 38.80 35.28
N THR A 2 -26.85 37.59 35.72
CA THR A 2 -26.82 37.21 37.14
C THR A 2 -25.35 37.21 37.63
N SER A 3 -25.12 37.35 38.94
CA SER A 3 -23.75 37.35 39.52
C SER A 3 -22.96 36.10 39.14
N ASP A 4 -23.61 34.94 39.11
CA ASP A 4 -22.99 33.65 38.86
C ASP A 4 -22.59 33.45 37.38
N ALA A 5 -23.40 33.96 36.45
CA ALA A 5 -23.09 33.90 35.02
C ALA A 5 -21.92 34.82 34.63
N LYS A 6 -21.81 35.97 35.31
CA LYS A 6 -20.65 36.87 35.16
C LYS A 6 -19.39 36.29 35.79
N ALA A 7 -19.50 35.66 36.97
CA ALA A 7 -18.37 35.00 37.62
C ALA A 7 -17.81 33.82 36.80
N ALA A 8 -18.67 33.03 36.15
CA ALA A 8 -18.24 31.96 35.25
C ALA A 8 -17.56 32.50 33.97
N TRP A 9 -18.01 33.66 33.47
CA TRP A 9 -17.38 34.35 32.34
C TRP A 9 -15.97 34.88 32.69
N ASP A 10 -15.83 35.51 33.86
CA ASP A 10 -14.57 36.13 34.31
C ASP A 10 -13.51 35.08 34.75
N ALA A 11 -13.91 33.85 35.07
CA ALA A 11 -13.02 32.74 35.45
C ALA A 11 -12.35 32.07 34.23
N HIS A 12 -11.54 32.83 33.48
CA HIS A 12 -10.69 32.30 32.41
C HIS A 12 -9.61 31.38 32.99
N VAL A 13 -9.66 30.09 32.66
CA VAL A 13 -8.54 29.16 32.88
C VAL A 13 -7.88 28.89 31.54
N ASP A 14 -6.65 29.37 31.36
CA ASP A 14 -5.79 28.98 30.24
C ASP A 14 -5.36 27.51 30.46
N THR A 15 -6.09 26.57 29.86
CA THR A 15 -5.92 25.11 30.05
C THR A 15 -4.98 24.50 29.01
N ARG A 16 -4.01 25.28 28.46
CA ARG A 16 -3.07 24.83 27.42
C ARG A 16 -2.23 23.59 27.76
N THR A 17 -2.26 23.09 28.99
CA THR A 17 -1.71 21.78 29.32
C THR A 17 -2.52 20.62 28.72
N GLY A 18 -3.82 20.83 28.43
CA GLY A 18 -4.79 19.84 27.95
C GLY A 18 -4.94 18.62 28.86
N VAL A 19 -5.98 17.80 28.67
CA VAL A 19 -6.10 16.52 29.39
C VAL A 19 -5.04 15.54 28.85
N THR A 20 -4.49 14.68 29.71
CA THR A 20 -3.65 13.57 29.24
C THR A 20 -4.52 12.65 28.37
N PRO A 21 -4.09 12.27 27.16
CA PRO A 21 -4.84 11.33 26.34
C PRO A 21 -5.17 10.05 27.11
N PRO A 22 -6.34 9.44 26.89
CA PRO A 22 -6.74 8.23 27.57
C PRO A 22 -5.74 7.11 27.23
N LYS A 23 -5.43 6.28 28.21
CA LYS A 23 -4.76 5.01 27.95
C LYS A 23 -5.79 4.00 27.46
N PRO A 24 -5.38 3.03 26.63
CA PRO A 24 -6.24 1.89 26.31
C PRO A 24 -6.76 1.24 27.59
N ALA A 25 -8.02 0.82 27.58
CA ALA A 25 -8.56 0.05 28.70
C ALA A 25 -7.61 -1.12 29.02
N GLU A 26 -7.27 -1.31 30.31
CA GLU A 26 -6.41 -2.42 30.69
C GLU A 26 -7.05 -3.73 30.23
N GLN A 27 -6.24 -4.55 29.54
CA GLN A 27 -6.64 -5.92 29.24
C GLN A 27 -7.08 -6.60 30.52
N SER A 28 -8.17 -7.38 30.46
CA SER A 28 -8.57 -8.18 31.61
C SER A 28 -7.44 -9.15 31.99
N GLU A 29 -7.35 -9.56 33.26
CA GLU A 29 -6.33 -10.54 33.70
C GLU A 29 -6.41 -11.85 32.90
N LEU A 30 -7.61 -12.20 32.42
CA LEU A 30 -7.84 -13.34 31.53
C LEU A 30 -7.18 -13.14 30.16
N ASP A 31 -7.29 -11.94 29.58
CA ASP A 31 -6.70 -11.60 28.28
C ASP A 31 -5.17 -11.52 28.37
N LYS A 32 -4.62 -10.93 29.45
CA LYS A 32 -3.17 -10.89 29.69
C LYS A 32 -2.57 -12.30 29.80
N LEU A 33 -3.24 -13.21 30.52
CA LEU A 33 -2.83 -14.62 30.62
C LEU A 33 -2.95 -15.33 29.28
N ARG A 34 -4.06 -15.13 28.56
CA ARG A 34 -4.30 -15.70 27.24
C ARG A 34 -3.29 -15.22 26.21
N ASP A 35 -2.87 -13.97 26.24
CA ASP A 35 -1.90 -13.41 25.29
C ASP A 35 -0.48 -13.86 25.61
N SER A 36 -0.08 -13.93 26.89
CA SER A 36 1.26 -14.38 27.28
C SER A 36 1.50 -15.86 27.00
N VAL A 37 0.53 -16.72 27.31
CA VAL A 37 0.58 -18.16 27.00
C VAL A 37 0.33 -18.38 25.52
N GLY A 38 -0.68 -17.71 24.98
CA GLY A 38 -1.12 -17.85 23.59
C GLY A 38 -0.09 -17.38 22.58
N THR A 39 0.70 -16.33 22.84
CA THR A 39 1.67 -15.85 21.82
C THR A 39 2.83 -16.83 21.64
N LYS A 40 3.45 -17.30 22.74
CA LYS A 40 4.53 -18.29 22.69
C LYS A 40 4.03 -19.66 22.21
N PHE A 41 2.83 -20.05 22.65
CA PHE A 41 2.21 -21.28 22.19
C PHE A 41 1.78 -21.19 20.73
N LYS A 42 1.18 -20.08 20.25
CA LYS A 42 0.81 -19.88 18.85
C LYS A 42 2.02 -19.84 17.94
N SER A 43 3.13 -19.19 18.32
CA SER A 43 4.33 -19.20 17.47
C SER A 43 4.89 -20.61 17.33
N PHE A 44 4.90 -21.39 18.42
CA PHE A 44 5.35 -22.78 18.41
C PHE A 44 4.35 -23.72 17.70
N ALA A 45 3.06 -23.56 17.94
CA ALA A 45 1.99 -24.32 17.31
C ALA A 45 1.82 -23.98 15.82
N ALA A 46 2.08 -22.74 15.41
CA ALA A 46 2.13 -22.35 14.01
C ALA A 46 3.33 -22.99 13.30
N LEU A 47 4.48 -23.09 13.97
CA LEU A 47 5.65 -23.82 13.47
C LEU A 47 5.36 -25.31 13.31
N LEU A 48 4.76 -25.94 14.33
CA LEU A 48 4.34 -27.34 14.29
C LEU A 48 3.23 -27.59 13.25
N GLY A 49 2.28 -26.67 13.14
CA GLY A 49 1.19 -26.72 12.18
C GLY A 49 1.70 -26.56 10.75
N ALA A 50 2.64 -25.65 10.50
CA ALA A 50 3.33 -25.53 9.22
C ALA A 50 4.12 -26.81 8.89
N ALA A 51 4.82 -27.39 9.87
CA ALA A 51 5.51 -28.67 9.71
C ALA A 51 4.55 -29.84 9.43
N ALA A 52 3.35 -29.83 9.99
CA ALA A 52 2.34 -30.89 9.81
C ALA A 52 1.44 -30.69 8.57
N ALA A 53 1.36 -29.48 8.02
CA ALA A 53 0.53 -29.19 6.84
C ALA A 53 1.03 -29.96 5.60
N PRO A 54 0.16 -30.49 4.73
CA PRO A 54 0.60 -31.14 3.50
C PRO A 54 1.35 -30.16 2.59
N VAL A 55 2.25 -30.68 1.75
CA VAL A 55 2.87 -29.90 0.68
C VAL A 55 1.76 -29.40 -0.26
N PRO A 56 1.73 -28.10 -0.63
CA PRO A 56 0.73 -27.58 -1.54
C PRO A 56 0.73 -28.33 -2.88
N GLN A 57 -0.45 -28.63 -3.41
CA GLN A 57 -0.61 -29.38 -4.67
C GLN A 57 -0.75 -28.48 -5.91
N THR A 58 -0.70 -27.16 -5.76
CA THR A 58 -0.78 -26.25 -6.90
C THR A 58 0.55 -26.16 -7.63
N GLY A 59 0.51 -25.92 -8.94
CA GLY A 59 1.72 -25.78 -9.76
C GLY A 59 2.57 -24.54 -9.48
N ASP A 60 2.13 -23.63 -8.62
CA ASP A 60 2.87 -22.44 -8.16
C ASP A 60 3.25 -22.53 -6.66
N GLY A 61 2.96 -23.66 -6.01
CA GLY A 61 3.21 -23.85 -4.57
C GLY A 61 2.31 -23.04 -3.65
N SER A 62 1.31 -22.33 -4.17
CA SER A 62 0.30 -21.65 -3.36
C SER A 62 -0.61 -22.64 -2.61
N LYS A 63 -1.01 -22.30 -1.40
CA LYS A 63 -2.00 -23.10 -0.66
C LYS A 63 -3.37 -22.81 -1.25
N ILE A 64 -4.09 -23.85 -1.65
CA ILE A 64 -5.53 -23.75 -1.83
C ILE A 64 -6.09 -23.47 -0.44
N VAL A 65 -6.45 -22.22 -0.15
CA VAL A 65 -7.10 -21.86 1.10
C VAL A 65 -8.39 -22.68 1.15
N PRO A 66 -8.57 -23.57 2.14
CA PRO A 66 -9.85 -24.24 2.26
C PRO A 66 -10.88 -23.15 2.55
N GLU A 67 -11.88 -23.00 1.69
CA GLU A 67 -13.13 -22.33 2.08
C GLU A 67 -13.54 -22.87 3.44
N GLU A 68 -13.98 -21.99 4.34
CA GLU A 68 -14.29 -22.18 5.77
C GLU A 68 -15.00 -23.50 6.16
N LYS A 69 -14.36 -24.66 6.00
CA LYS A 69 -14.92 -25.97 6.40
C LYS A 69 -14.95 -26.14 7.92
N THR A 70 -14.25 -25.28 8.66
CA THR A 70 -14.16 -25.31 10.13
C THR A 70 -15.38 -24.74 10.84
N THR A 71 -16.26 -23.97 10.18
CA THR A 71 -17.51 -23.50 10.78
C THR A 71 -18.68 -24.49 10.61
N LEU A 72 -18.52 -25.50 9.75
CA LEU A 72 -19.55 -26.52 9.53
C LEU A 72 -19.67 -27.46 10.74
N PHE A 73 -18.55 -27.89 11.33
CA PHE A 73 -18.58 -28.80 12.49
C PHE A 73 -19.10 -28.11 13.77
N SER A 74 -18.78 -26.85 14.02
CA SER A 74 -19.27 -26.12 15.20
C SER A 74 -20.74 -25.71 15.11
N LYS A 75 -21.28 -25.55 13.89
CA LYS A 75 -22.72 -25.26 13.66
C LYS A 75 -23.59 -26.52 13.64
N VAL A 76 -23.02 -27.69 13.38
CA VAL A 76 -23.75 -28.98 13.36
C VAL A 76 -24.02 -29.52 14.77
N GLU A 77 -23.17 -29.20 15.75
CA GLU A 77 -23.34 -29.70 17.13
C GLU A 77 -24.50 -29.02 17.88
N GLY A 78 -24.96 -27.84 17.43
CA GLY A 78 -26.06 -27.10 18.05
C GLY A 78 -27.47 -27.40 17.50
N GLY A 79 -27.60 -28.21 16.45
CA GLY A 79 -28.86 -28.35 15.69
C GLY A 79 -29.50 -29.74 15.68
N LEU A 80 -28.96 -30.72 16.40
CA LEU A 80 -29.43 -32.10 16.35
C LEU A 80 -29.88 -32.60 17.73
N ARG A 81 -30.98 -32.05 18.22
CA ARG A 81 -31.94 -32.77 19.06
C ARG A 81 -33.34 -32.48 18.55
N ASP A 82 -34.07 -33.57 18.34
CA ASP A 82 -35.45 -33.70 17.84
C ASP A 82 -35.66 -33.65 16.32
N MET A 83 -35.42 -34.80 15.70
CA MET A 83 -36.31 -35.31 14.65
C MET A 83 -36.38 -36.84 14.73
N SER A 84 -37.05 -37.36 15.76
CA SER A 84 -37.63 -38.70 15.70
C SER A 84 -39.13 -38.55 15.53
N HIS A 85 -39.58 -38.80 14.30
CA HIS A 85 -40.92 -39.21 13.83
C HIS A 85 -41.20 -38.50 12.51
N LEU A 86 -41.01 -39.25 11.41
CA LEU A 86 -41.91 -39.33 10.24
C LEU A 86 -41.16 -40.07 9.12
N LYS A 87 -41.69 -41.22 8.72
CA LYS A 87 -41.20 -42.02 7.59
C LYS A 87 -41.71 -41.39 6.28
N ILE A 88 -40.83 -40.71 5.52
CA ILE A 88 -40.99 -40.47 4.08
C ILE A 88 -39.59 -40.41 3.43
N GLU A 89 -39.38 -41.22 2.39
CA GLU A 89 -38.07 -41.59 1.81
C GLU A 89 -37.35 -40.51 0.97
N ASN A 90 -37.88 -39.29 0.82
CA ASN A 90 -37.24 -38.19 0.06
C ASN A 90 -37.24 -36.84 0.81
N ILE A 91 -37.26 -36.85 2.15
CA ILE A 91 -37.17 -35.64 3.00
C ILE A 91 -35.72 -35.17 3.22
N GLN A 92 -34.73 -36.02 2.96
CA GLN A 92 -33.31 -35.69 3.15
C GLN A 92 -32.86 -34.51 2.28
N ASP A 93 -33.28 -34.44 1.01
CA ASP A 93 -32.93 -33.35 0.09
C ASP A 93 -33.57 -32.01 0.53
N LEU A 94 -34.80 -32.05 1.03
CA LEU A 94 -35.51 -30.88 1.57
C LEU A 94 -34.86 -30.37 2.86
N LEU A 95 -34.40 -31.26 3.73
CA LEU A 95 -33.67 -30.91 4.95
C LEU A 95 -32.25 -30.40 4.63
N ALA A 96 -31.59 -30.93 3.60
CA ALA A 96 -30.30 -30.44 3.12
C ALA A 96 -30.41 -29.00 2.61
N VAL A 97 -31.42 -28.69 1.79
CA VAL A 97 -31.72 -27.31 1.34
C VAL A 97 -32.00 -26.38 2.52
N GLN A 98 -32.74 -26.83 3.53
CA GLN A 98 -33.08 -25.99 4.68
C GLN A 98 -31.87 -25.76 5.60
N LYS A 99 -30.97 -26.74 5.71
CA LYS A 99 -29.72 -26.64 6.46
C LYS A 99 -28.70 -25.74 5.75
N GLU A 100 -28.55 -25.87 4.43
CA GLU A 100 -27.65 -25.05 3.61
C GLU A 100 -28.09 -23.58 3.59
N LYS A 101 -29.38 -23.31 3.38
CA LYS A 101 -29.94 -21.95 3.36
C LYS A 101 -29.81 -21.21 4.69
N MET A 102 -29.84 -21.92 5.82
CA MET A 102 -29.59 -21.33 7.13
C MET A 102 -28.10 -21.10 7.40
N SER A 103 -27.22 -21.87 6.75
CA SER A 103 -25.77 -21.74 6.92
C SER A 103 -25.14 -20.68 6.03
N GLY A 104 -25.72 -20.41 4.85
CA GLY A 104 -25.11 -19.55 3.82
C GLY A 104 -23.87 -20.16 3.18
N ALA A 105 -23.60 -21.45 3.40
CA ALA A 105 -22.44 -22.14 2.85
C ALA A 105 -22.60 -22.42 1.35
N PRO A 106 -21.51 -22.44 0.58
CA PRO A 106 -21.52 -22.91 -0.80
C PRO A 106 -22.09 -24.34 -0.91
N THR A 107 -22.94 -24.58 -1.92
CA THR A 107 -23.47 -25.92 -2.22
C THR A 107 -22.43 -26.70 -3.03
N ASP A 108 -22.16 -27.95 -2.63
CA ASP A 108 -21.33 -28.88 -3.42
C ASP A 108 -22.14 -29.42 -4.60
N ASP A 109 -21.83 -28.96 -5.80
CA ASP A 109 -22.53 -29.32 -7.04
C ASP A 109 -22.49 -30.82 -7.34
N LYS A 110 -21.48 -31.54 -6.83
CA LYS A 110 -21.36 -33.01 -6.98
C LYS A 110 -22.39 -33.79 -6.19
N THR A 111 -23.10 -33.15 -5.27
CA THR A 111 -24.22 -33.77 -4.55
C THR A 111 -25.50 -33.85 -5.40
N TYR A 112 -25.55 -33.16 -6.55
CA TYR A 112 -26.72 -33.10 -7.43
C TYR A 112 -28.01 -32.66 -6.69
N LEU A 113 -27.88 -31.82 -5.68
CA LEU A 113 -29.00 -31.38 -4.83
C LEU A 113 -30.09 -30.68 -5.66
N MET A 114 -29.69 -29.84 -6.62
CA MET A 114 -30.60 -29.15 -7.53
C MET A 114 -31.40 -30.15 -8.37
N GLU A 115 -30.75 -31.13 -8.97
CA GLU A 115 -31.37 -32.19 -9.76
C GLU A 115 -32.28 -33.08 -8.88
N GLY A 116 -31.91 -33.32 -7.63
CA GLY A 116 -32.73 -34.02 -6.63
C GLY A 116 -34.04 -33.28 -6.33
N LEU A 117 -33.99 -31.94 -6.18
CA LEU A 117 -35.19 -31.12 -6.03
C LEU A 117 -36.08 -31.13 -7.26
N ILE A 118 -35.49 -31.04 -8.46
CA ILE A 118 -36.22 -31.13 -9.74
C ILE A 118 -36.92 -32.48 -9.86
N ARG A 119 -36.21 -33.59 -9.57
CA ARG A 119 -36.80 -34.94 -9.57
C ARG A 119 -37.95 -35.05 -8.58
N THR A 120 -37.77 -34.54 -7.37
CA THR A 120 -38.81 -34.55 -6.33
C THR A 120 -40.04 -33.76 -6.79
N ALA A 121 -39.86 -32.53 -7.30
CA ALA A 121 -40.95 -31.72 -7.83
C ALA A 121 -41.69 -32.41 -8.99
N ALA A 122 -40.96 -33.08 -9.89
CA ALA A 122 -41.52 -33.80 -11.04
C ALA A 122 -42.31 -35.06 -10.65
N THR A 123 -41.95 -35.73 -9.54
CA THR A 123 -42.67 -36.94 -9.07
C THR A 123 -43.97 -36.66 -8.33
N LEU A 124 -44.21 -35.41 -7.92
CA LEU A 124 -45.40 -35.04 -7.16
C LEU A 124 -46.63 -34.82 -8.08
N PRO A 125 -47.85 -35.23 -7.66
CA PRO A 125 -49.06 -35.07 -8.47
C PRO A 125 -49.36 -33.62 -8.87
N ASP A 126 -49.96 -33.42 -10.04
CA ASP A 126 -50.45 -32.12 -10.48
C ASP A 126 -51.47 -31.55 -9.46
N GLY A 127 -51.34 -30.25 -9.13
CA GLY A 127 -52.19 -29.57 -8.13
C GLY A 127 -51.85 -29.88 -6.66
N SER A 128 -50.78 -30.62 -6.39
CA SER A 128 -50.29 -30.85 -5.02
C SER A 128 -49.67 -29.59 -4.42
N LYS A 129 -50.16 -29.17 -3.24
CA LYS A 129 -49.59 -28.05 -2.47
C LYS A 129 -48.09 -28.21 -2.19
N THR A 130 -47.61 -29.44 -2.02
CA THR A 130 -46.18 -29.72 -1.78
C THR A 130 -45.35 -29.48 -3.03
N ARG A 131 -45.86 -29.85 -4.21
CA ARG A 131 -45.19 -29.59 -5.49
C ARG A 131 -45.09 -28.10 -5.75
N ASP A 132 -46.19 -27.37 -5.52
CA ASP A 132 -46.22 -25.91 -5.67
C ASP A 132 -45.24 -25.25 -4.71
N ALA A 133 -45.18 -25.69 -3.45
CA ALA A 133 -44.24 -25.15 -2.46
C ALA A 133 -42.76 -25.39 -2.84
N VAL A 134 -42.40 -26.59 -3.31
CA VAL A 134 -41.05 -26.90 -3.80
C VAL A 134 -40.72 -26.07 -5.03
N THR A 135 -41.65 -26.00 -5.99
CA THR A 135 -41.47 -25.25 -7.25
C THR A 135 -41.35 -23.76 -6.99
N HIS A 136 -42.19 -23.16 -6.14
CA HIS A 136 -42.10 -21.75 -5.78
C HIS A 136 -40.80 -21.42 -5.05
N LYS A 137 -40.34 -22.27 -4.13
CA LYS A 137 -39.03 -22.08 -3.49
C LYS A 137 -37.87 -22.19 -4.48
N PHE A 138 -37.96 -23.12 -5.43
CA PHE A 138 -36.95 -23.28 -6.48
C PHE A 138 -36.92 -22.07 -7.42
N ILE A 139 -38.08 -21.58 -7.86
CA ILE A 139 -38.19 -20.32 -8.63
C ILE A 139 -37.62 -19.14 -7.83
N GLN A 140 -37.95 -19.02 -6.54
CA GLN A 140 -37.42 -17.95 -5.68
C GLN A 140 -35.90 -18.01 -5.57
N GLN A 141 -35.31 -19.21 -5.46
CA GLN A 141 -33.87 -19.39 -5.45
C GLN A 141 -33.26 -18.94 -6.78
N LEU A 142 -33.71 -19.52 -7.91
CA LEU A 142 -33.19 -19.17 -9.23
C LEU A 142 -33.33 -17.67 -9.56
N TRP A 143 -34.41 -17.03 -9.10
CA TRP A 143 -34.58 -15.58 -9.23
C TRP A 143 -33.58 -14.80 -8.37
N ASN A 144 -33.33 -15.23 -7.13
CA ASN A 144 -32.40 -14.55 -6.22
C ASN A 144 -30.93 -14.84 -6.50
N ASP A 145 -30.60 -15.89 -7.26
CA ASP A 145 -29.23 -16.20 -7.71
C ASP A 145 -28.71 -15.14 -8.70
N LEU A 146 -29.61 -14.39 -9.34
CA LEU A 146 -29.29 -13.28 -10.23
C LEU A 146 -29.63 -11.94 -9.58
N GLU A 147 -28.83 -10.92 -9.89
CA GLU A 147 -29.05 -9.57 -9.39
C GLU A 147 -30.10 -8.83 -10.24
N HIS A 148 -31.12 -8.27 -9.58
CA HIS A 148 -32.24 -7.60 -10.23
C HIS A 148 -32.52 -6.22 -9.58
N PRO A 149 -32.29 -5.09 -10.27
CA PRO A 149 -31.61 -4.96 -11.57
C PRO A 149 -30.10 -5.21 -11.47
N PRO A 150 -29.41 -5.52 -12.59
CA PRO A 150 -27.96 -5.70 -12.60
C PRO A 150 -27.22 -4.45 -12.11
N GLN A 151 -26.19 -4.62 -11.28
CA GLN A 151 -25.39 -3.51 -10.73
C GLN A 151 -23.99 -3.38 -11.33
N SER A 152 -23.73 -4.03 -12.47
CA SER A 152 -22.52 -3.81 -13.26
C SER A 152 -22.80 -4.03 -14.75
N TYR A 153 -22.14 -3.27 -15.61
CA TYR A 153 -22.33 -3.30 -17.06
C TYR A 153 -20.99 -3.25 -17.80
N LEU A 154 -20.94 -3.90 -18.97
CA LEU A 154 -19.84 -3.77 -19.91
C LEU A 154 -19.96 -2.46 -20.72
N GLY A 155 -18.82 -1.88 -21.10
CA GLY A 155 -18.73 -0.74 -22.01
C GLY A 155 -18.05 0.49 -21.41
N ALA A 156 -17.41 1.29 -22.28
CA ALA A 156 -16.57 2.43 -21.89
C ALA A 156 -17.30 3.48 -21.03
N LYS A 157 -18.62 3.63 -21.21
CA LYS A 157 -19.47 4.54 -20.42
C LYS A 157 -19.48 4.19 -18.93
N TYR A 158 -19.42 2.91 -18.59
CA TYR A 158 -19.56 2.43 -17.20
C TYR A 158 -18.23 2.06 -16.56
N GLN A 159 -17.15 2.03 -17.34
CA GLN A 159 -15.81 1.63 -16.90
C GLN A 159 -15.16 2.64 -15.94
N TYR A 160 -15.52 3.93 -16.06
CA TYR A 160 -14.88 5.01 -15.31
C TYR A 160 -15.90 5.91 -14.62
N ARG A 161 -15.43 6.67 -13.62
CA ARG A 161 -16.21 7.73 -12.98
C ARG A 161 -16.45 8.86 -13.97
N SER A 162 -17.72 9.27 -14.16
CA SER A 162 -18.04 10.52 -14.86
C SER A 162 -17.40 11.72 -14.16
N ALA A 163 -17.15 12.80 -14.89
CA ALA A 163 -16.58 14.01 -14.32
C ALA A 163 -17.50 14.71 -13.32
N ASP A 164 -18.83 14.56 -13.48
CA ASP A 164 -19.87 15.10 -12.61
C ASP A 164 -20.40 14.10 -11.57
N GLY A 165 -19.86 12.88 -11.51
CA GLY A 165 -20.33 11.82 -10.62
C GLY A 165 -21.61 11.09 -11.07
N SER A 166 -22.18 11.43 -12.23
CA SER A 166 -23.32 10.69 -12.81
C SER A 166 -22.97 9.23 -13.13
N ASN A 167 -23.99 8.38 -13.25
CA ASN A 167 -23.88 6.93 -13.50
C ASN A 167 -23.08 6.18 -12.43
N ASN A 168 -22.95 6.70 -11.21
CA ASN A 168 -22.43 5.93 -10.08
C ASN A 168 -23.51 4.94 -9.60
N SER A 169 -24.72 5.43 -9.29
CA SER A 169 -25.89 4.55 -9.25
C SER A 169 -26.33 4.17 -10.66
N LEU A 170 -26.37 2.87 -10.95
CA LEU A 170 -26.86 2.38 -12.24
C LEU A 170 -28.39 2.26 -12.27
N ILE A 171 -29.03 2.26 -11.10
CA ILE A 171 -30.49 2.30 -10.94
C ILE A 171 -31.01 3.73 -11.15
N HIS A 172 -30.30 4.71 -10.60
CA HIS A 172 -30.65 6.13 -10.69
C HIS A 172 -29.44 6.94 -11.20
N PRO A 173 -29.22 7.03 -12.53
CA PRO A 173 -28.00 7.62 -13.09
C PRO A 173 -27.66 9.05 -12.70
N GLN A 174 -28.63 9.85 -12.26
CA GLN A 174 -28.41 11.24 -11.80
C GLN A 174 -28.24 11.36 -10.28
N LEU A 175 -28.42 10.26 -9.53
CA LEU A 175 -28.27 10.27 -8.08
C LEU A 175 -26.81 10.58 -7.72
N GLY A 176 -26.63 11.63 -6.92
CA GLY A 176 -25.33 12.12 -6.48
C GLY A 176 -24.54 12.89 -7.52
N ALA A 177 -25.09 13.21 -8.69
CA ALA A 177 -24.39 14.01 -9.69
C ALA A 177 -24.25 15.47 -9.25
N ALA A 178 -23.17 16.13 -9.66
CA ALA A 178 -23.01 17.58 -9.52
C ALA A 178 -24.12 18.34 -10.25
N GLY A 179 -24.53 19.47 -9.71
CA GLY A 179 -25.66 20.27 -10.21
C GLY A 179 -27.03 19.76 -9.76
N THR A 180 -27.10 18.86 -8.77
CA THR A 180 -28.37 18.33 -8.23
C THR A 180 -28.70 18.91 -6.85
N PRO A 181 -29.99 18.95 -6.46
CA PRO A 181 -30.40 19.43 -5.14
C PRO A 181 -29.87 18.59 -3.98
N TYR A 182 -29.60 19.22 -2.84
CA TYR A 182 -29.34 18.52 -1.58
C TYR A 182 -30.54 17.65 -1.19
N ALA A 183 -30.25 16.47 -0.65
CA ALA A 183 -31.27 15.66 0.02
C ALA A 183 -31.71 16.33 1.34
N ARG A 184 -32.82 15.84 1.90
CA ARG A 184 -33.26 16.15 3.25
C ARG A 184 -33.38 14.87 4.05
N THR A 185 -32.71 14.82 5.20
CA THR A 185 -32.71 13.64 6.06
C THR A 185 -33.86 13.68 7.07
N VAL A 186 -34.14 14.86 7.64
CA VAL A 186 -35.07 15.01 8.76
C VAL A 186 -36.31 15.78 8.34
N LYS A 187 -37.48 15.27 8.73
CA LYS A 187 -38.76 15.96 8.55
C LYS A 187 -38.86 17.13 9.56
N PRO A 188 -38.92 18.40 9.11
CA PRO A 188 -39.15 19.54 9.99
C PRO A 188 -40.65 19.61 10.32
N SER A 189 -41.03 19.03 11.44
CA SER A 189 -42.42 18.89 11.92
C SER A 189 -42.76 19.83 13.07
N GLN A 190 -41.77 20.28 13.82
CA GLN A 190 -41.95 21.15 14.98
C GLN A 190 -42.29 22.58 14.54
N MET A 191 -43.33 23.15 15.15
CA MET A 191 -43.66 24.55 14.96
C MET A 191 -42.58 25.44 15.59
N GLN A 192 -41.90 26.23 14.76
CA GLN A 192 -40.83 27.15 15.19
C GLN A 192 -41.39 28.54 15.47
N THR A 193 -40.72 29.29 16.35
CA THR A 193 -41.07 30.69 16.59
C THR A 193 -40.81 31.52 15.31
N PRO A 194 -41.79 32.30 14.80
CA PRO A 194 -41.61 33.05 13.56
C PRO A 194 -40.47 34.06 13.59
N ALA A 195 -40.30 34.74 14.72
CA ALA A 195 -39.18 35.64 14.99
C ALA A 195 -38.05 34.85 15.68
N ARG A 196 -37.16 34.25 14.88
CA ARG A 196 -35.96 33.58 15.39
C ARG A 196 -34.92 34.60 15.87
N PRO A 197 -34.03 34.23 16.81
CA PRO A 197 -32.94 35.11 17.25
C PRO A 197 -32.07 35.61 16.11
N ASP A 198 -31.46 36.79 16.26
CA ASP A 198 -30.48 37.29 15.31
C ASP A 198 -29.27 36.32 15.22
N PRO A 199 -28.86 35.86 14.02
CA PRO A 199 -27.74 34.93 13.86
C PRO A 199 -26.42 35.44 14.45
N GLY A 200 -26.16 36.75 14.34
CA GLY A 200 -24.95 37.37 14.89
C GLY A 200 -24.94 37.32 16.41
N VAL A 201 -26.09 37.64 17.03
CA VAL A 201 -26.27 37.50 18.48
C VAL A 201 -26.13 36.05 18.92
N VAL A 202 -26.68 35.07 18.18
CA VAL A 202 -26.48 33.64 18.47
C VAL A 202 -25.00 33.30 18.46
N PHE A 203 -24.27 33.63 17.39
CA PHE A 203 -22.83 33.36 17.32
C PHE A 203 -22.06 34.01 18.49
N ASP A 204 -22.23 35.33 18.67
CA ASP A 204 -21.52 36.13 19.67
C ASP A 204 -21.80 35.64 21.10
N SER A 205 -23.01 35.12 21.32
CA SER A 205 -23.42 34.64 22.62
C SER A 205 -22.87 33.26 22.89
N ILE A 206 -23.10 32.26 22.04
CA ILE A 206 -22.92 30.85 22.42
C ILE A 206 -21.84 30.09 21.62
N MET A 207 -21.36 30.60 20.49
CA MET A 207 -20.41 29.90 19.62
C MET A 207 -18.99 30.47 19.69
N THR A 208 -18.85 31.79 19.82
CA THR A 208 -17.56 32.49 19.75
C THR A 208 -16.56 31.99 20.79
N ARG A 209 -15.31 31.80 20.35
CA ARG A 209 -14.17 31.34 21.14
C ARG A 209 -13.95 32.25 22.34
N LYS A 210 -14.14 31.70 23.54
CA LYS A 210 -13.80 32.34 24.82
C LYS A 210 -12.72 31.61 25.57
N HIS A 211 -12.39 30.40 25.14
CA HIS A 211 -11.33 29.58 25.70
C HIS A 211 -10.74 28.72 24.59
N ALA A 212 -9.41 28.55 24.60
CA ALA A 212 -8.70 27.67 23.68
C ALA A 212 -8.24 26.43 24.44
N GLU A 213 -8.65 25.25 23.97
CA GLU A 213 -8.23 23.97 24.54
C GLU A 213 -7.69 23.09 23.45
N LEU A 214 -6.49 22.57 23.68
CA LEU A 214 -5.91 21.56 22.82
C LEU A 214 -6.82 20.34 22.75
N HIS A 215 -6.94 19.78 21.55
CA HIS A 215 -7.70 18.58 21.31
C HIS A 215 -7.28 17.48 22.30
N PRO A 216 -8.21 16.83 23.03
CA PRO A 216 -7.88 15.94 24.15
C PRO A 216 -6.97 14.77 23.76
N ASN A 217 -7.14 14.23 22.55
CA ASN A 217 -6.29 13.15 22.00
C ASN A 217 -5.05 13.63 21.23
N ARG A 218 -4.76 14.94 21.25
CA ARG A 218 -3.65 15.60 20.53
C ARG A 218 -3.67 15.33 19.02
N ILE A 219 -4.86 15.44 18.45
CA ILE A 219 -5.05 15.34 17.00
C ILE A 219 -4.35 16.52 16.32
N SER A 220 -3.63 16.20 15.25
CA SER A 220 -2.92 17.17 14.44
C SER A 220 -3.87 17.90 13.50
N SER A 221 -3.56 19.15 13.14
CA SER A 221 -4.31 19.94 12.15
C SER A 221 -4.46 19.20 10.81
N MET A 222 -3.57 18.27 10.47
CA MET A 222 -3.67 17.42 9.27
C MET A 222 -4.99 16.62 9.20
N LEU A 223 -5.56 16.20 10.34
CA LEU A 223 -6.85 15.50 10.33
C LEU A 223 -7.95 16.41 9.80
N PHE A 224 -7.97 17.67 10.26
CA PHE A 224 -8.95 18.66 9.83
C PHE A 224 -8.68 19.16 8.41
N TYR A 225 -7.44 19.07 7.92
CA TYR A 225 -7.15 19.32 6.51
C TYR A 225 -7.69 18.24 5.59
N LEU A 226 -7.55 16.96 5.98
CA LEU A 226 -8.15 15.86 5.24
C LEU A 226 -9.68 15.96 5.30
N ALA A 227 -10.25 16.31 6.46
CA ALA A 227 -11.67 16.62 6.58
C ALA A 227 -12.09 17.75 5.63
N SER A 228 -11.30 18.82 5.52
CA SER A 228 -11.60 19.94 4.59
C SER A 228 -11.64 19.48 3.12
N ILE A 229 -10.75 18.55 2.72
CA ILE A 229 -10.79 17.95 1.38
C ILE A 229 -12.06 17.11 1.21
N ILE A 230 -12.40 16.24 2.17
CA ILE A 230 -13.62 15.41 2.15
C ILE A 230 -14.88 16.29 2.03
N ILE A 231 -14.93 17.36 2.81
CA ILE A 231 -16.04 18.31 2.82
C ILE A 231 -16.17 19.00 1.47
N HIS A 232 -15.07 19.48 0.89
CA HIS A 232 -15.11 20.13 -0.41
C HIS A 232 -15.35 19.16 -1.57
N ASP A 233 -15.12 17.87 -1.37
CA ASP A 233 -15.46 16.81 -2.32
C ASP A 233 -16.97 16.61 -2.41
N CYS A 234 -17.65 16.63 -1.26
CA CYS A 234 -19.09 16.37 -1.15
C CYS A 234 -19.97 17.62 -1.18
N PHE A 235 -19.43 18.80 -0.84
CA PHE A 235 -20.23 20.01 -0.63
C PHE A 235 -19.70 21.24 -1.39
N ARG A 236 -20.49 21.71 -2.34
CA ARG A 236 -20.26 22.97 -3.05
C ARG A 236 -21.58 23.66 -3.37
N THR A 237 -22.17 24.36 -2.41
CA THR A 237 -23.46 25.03 -2.61
C THR A 237 -23.38 26.08 -3.72
N SER A 238 -24.35 26.08 -4.65
CA SER A 238 -24.48 27.14 -5.65
C SER A 238 -24.83 28.48 -4.99
N HIS A 239 -24.26 29.56 -5.54
CA HIS A 239 -24.58 30.92 -5.12
C HIS A 239 -25.86 31.45 -5.79
N GLU A 240 -26.32 30.81 -6.87
CA GLU A 240 -27.56 31.17 -7.58
C GLU A 240 -28.77 30.47 -6.95
N ASP A 241 -28.62 29.18 -6.64
CA ASP A 241 -29.64 28.37 -5.96
C ASP A 241 -28.99 27.59 -4.81
N GLN A 242 -29.23 28.05 -3.58
CA GLN A 242 -28.62 27.45 -2.40
C GLN A 242 -29.11 26.02 -2.13
N SER A 243 -30.16 25.54 -2.80
CA SER A 243 -30.60 24.15 -2.69
C SER A 243 -29.74 23.17 -3.49
N VAL A 244 -28.90 23.64 -4.41
CA VAL A 244 -28.11 22.82 -5.35
C VAL A 244 -26.65 22.69 -4.91
N SER A 245 -26.12 21.46 -4.98
CA SER A 245 -24.67 21.20 -4.89
C SER A 245 -24.04 21.16 -6.27
N MET A 246 -22.97 21.91 -6.47
CA MET A 246 -22.15 21.97 -7.70
C MET A 246 -21.02 20.93 -7.71
N THR A 247 -20.97 20.04 -6.72
CA THR A 247 -20.08 18.88 -6.69
C THR A 247 -20.88 17.60 -6.49
N SER A 248 -20.26 16.46 -6.80
CA SER A 248 -20.92 15.16 -6.66
C SER A 248 -21.12 14.79 -5.18
N SER A 249 -22.01 13.85 -4.91
CA SER A 249 -22.23 13.29 -3.57
C SER A 249 -21.33 12.08 -3.29
N TYR A 250 -20.22 11.96 -4.01
CA TYR A 250 -19.29 10.83 -3.92
C TYR A 250 -17.91 11.31 -3.48
N LEU A 251 -17.14 10.41 -2.86
CA LEU A 251 -15.74 10.66 -2.52
C LEU A 251 -14.86 10.47 -3.77
N ASP A 252 -15.04 11.28 -4.81
CA ASP A 252 -14.37 11.12 -6.11
C ASP A 252 -13.14 12.03 -6.32
N LEU A 253 -12.71 12.68 -5.22
CA LEU A 253 -11.58 13.60 -5.15
C LEU A 253 -11.71 14.76 -6.15
N SER A 254 -12.94 15.25 -6.36
CA SER A 254 -13.25 16.44 -7.15
C SER A 254 -12.46 17.70 -6.75
N PRO A 255 -11.98 17.90 -5.50
CA PRO A 255 -11.12 19.06 -5.22
C PRO A 255 -9.81 19.04 -6.01
N LEU A 256 -9.30 17.84 -6.34
CA LEU A 256 -8.16 17.67 -7.24
C LEU A 256 -8.60 17.71 -8.71
N TYR A 257 -9.60 16.90 -9.08
CA TYR A 257 -9.93 16.61 -10.49
C TYR A 257 -10.95 17.56 -11.13
N GLY A 258 -11.73 18.29 -10.35
CA GLY A 258 -12.89 19.06 -10.81
C GLY A 258 -14.22 18.30 -10.70
N SER A 259 -15.31 19.06 -10.63
CA SER A 259 -16.68 18.56 -10.44
C SER A 259 -17.48 18.44 -11.74
N ASN A 260 -16.87 18.71 -12.89
CA ASN A 260 -17.46 18.56 -14.22
C ASN A 260 -16.37 18.43 -15.30
N GLN A 261 -16.77 18.15 -16.55
CA GLN A 261 -15.82 17.89 -17.63
C GLN A 261 -14.91 19.09 -17.95
N ALA A 262 -15.42 20.32 -17.88
CA ALA A 262 -14.65 21.52 -18.18
C ALA A 262 -13.55 21.76 -17.14
N GLU A 263 -13.87 21.59 -15.85
CA GLU A 263 -12.88 21.68 -14.77
C GLU A 263 -11.83 20.57 -14.88
N GLN A 264 -12.26 19.34 -15.21
CA GLN A 264 -11.36 18.21 -15.40
C GLN A 264 -10.42 18.41 -16.60
N ASP A 265 -10.92 18.95 -17.70
CA ASP A 265 -10.13 19.28 -18.87
C ASP A 265 -9.10 20.38 -18.56
N MET A 266 -9.47 21.35 -17.72
CA MET A 266 -8.58 22.42 -17.26
C MET A 266 -7.40 21.89 -16.41
N MET A 267 -7.62 20.82 -15.67
CA MET A 267 -6.60 20.19 -14.82
C MET A 267 -5.63 19.28 -15.58
N ARG A 268 -6.05 18.73 -16.72
CA ARG A 268 -5.26 17.76 -17.50
C ARG A 268 -4.21 18.44 -18.38
N THR A 269 -3.09 17.76 -18.57
CA THR A 269 -2.13 18.10 -19.63
C THR A 269 -2.59 17.61 -21.00
N LYS A 270 -3.51 16.62 -21.02
CA LYS A 270 -3.92 15.84 -22.19
C LYS A 270 -2.77 15.05 -22.83
N VAL A 271 -1.72 14.77 -22.05
CA VAL A 271 -0.55 13.99 -22.45
C VAL A 271 -0.24 12.96 -21.38
N ASP A 272 -0.10 11.69 -21.78
CA ASP A 272 0.23 10.54 -20.93
C ASP A 272 -0.69 10.38 -19.69
N GLY A 273 -1.93 10.86 -19.78
CA GLY A 273 -2.91 10.80 -18.71
C GLY A 273 -2.65 11.75 -17.53
N LYS A 274 -1.66 12.65 -17.63
CA LYS A 274 -1.17 13.45 -16.50
C LYS A 274 -2.04 14.64 -16.15
N LEU A 275 -1.95 15.04 -14.89
CA LEU A 275 -2.40 16.33 -14.38
C LEU A 275 -1.28 17.39 -14.53
N LYS A 276 -1.68 18.65 -14.67
CA LYS A 276 -0.77 19.79 -14.56
C LYS A 276 -0.05 19.73 -13.19
N PRO A 277 1.29 19.82 -13.15
CA PRO A 277 2.05 19.60 -11.91
C PRO A 277 1.65 20.55 -10.78
N ASP A 278 1.57 20.03 -9.56
CA ASP A 278 1.34 20.77 -8.32
C ASP A 278 0.15 21.74 -8.40
N CYS A 279 -0.95 21.27 -8.99
CA CYS A 279 -2.20 22.00 -9.17
C CYS A 279 -3.38 21.20 -8.59
N PHE A 280 -4.45 21.91 -8.24
CA PHE A 280 -5.75 21.33 -7.87
C PHE A 280 -6.89 22.21 -8.38
N SER A 281 -8.04 21.59 -8.64
CA SER A 281 -9.19 22.26 -9.26
C SER A 281 -9.84 23.31 -8.34
N GLU A 282 -10.11 22.92 -7.10
CA GLU A 282 -10.93 23.70 -6.16
C GLU A 282 -10.21 24.97 -5.66
N ALA A 283 -10.49 26.10 -6.28
CA ALA A 283 -9.86 27.38 -5.95
C ALA A 283 -10.20 27.90 -4.54
N ARG A 284 -11.33 27.49 -3.94
CA ARG A 284 -11.71 27.91 -2.58
C ARG A 284 -10.70 27.44 -1.54
N LEU A 285 -10.02 26.33 -1.78
CA LEU A 285 -9.01 25.77 -0.86
C LEU A 285 -7.69 26.56 -0.87
N LEU A 286 -7.55 27.61 -1.70
CA LEU A 286 -6.47 28.60 -1.57
C LEU A 286 -6.67 29.55 -0.38
N PHE A 287 -7.89 29.64 0.16
CA PHE A 287 -8.25 30.44 1.33
C PHE A 287 -8.26 29.63 2.63
N PHE A 288 -7.66 28.43 2.59
CA PHE A 288 -7.46 27.56 3.74
C PHE A 288 -5.97 27.54 4.13
N PRO A 289 -5.64 27.15 5.37
CA PRO A 289 -4.25 26.92 5.76
C PRO A 289 -3.53 26.04 4.72
N PRO A 290 -2.28 26.38 4.36
CA PRO A 290 -1.62 25.84 3.17
C PRO A 290 -1.36 24.32 3.24
N GLY A 291 -1.47 23.68 4.41
CA GLY A 291 -1.40 22.22 4.51
C GLY A 291 -2.53 21.50 3.75
N VAL A 292 -3.71 22.12 3.60
CA VAL A 292 -4.83 21.57 2.82
C VAL A 292 -4.44 21.44 1.33
N GLY A 293 -3.97 22.54 0.74
CA GLY A 293 -3.53 22.54 -0.66
C GLY A 293 -2.27 21.69 -0.89
N THR A 294 -1.37 21.60 0.10
CA THR A 294 -0.18 20.75 0.02
C THR A 294 -0.56 19.27 -0.07
N MET A 295 -1.57 18.82 0.66
CA MET A 295 -2.09 17.46 0.55
C MET A 295 -2.75 17.17 -0.80
N LEU A 296 -3.44 18.14 -1.41
CA LEU A 296 -3.94 18.01 -2.79
C LEU A 296 -2.79 17.93 -3.81
N ILE A 297 -1.72 18.69 -3.60
CA ILE A 297 -0.48 18.58 -4.41
C ILE A 297 0.13 17.17 -4.25
N MET A 298 0.13 16.58 -3.06
CA MET A 298 0.58 15.20 -2.87
C MET A 298 -0.25 14.20 -3.69
N PHE A 299 -1.58 14.32 -3.70
CA PHE A 299 -2.44 13.48 -4.55
C PHE A 299 -2.23 13.74 -6.05
N ASN A 300 -1.93 14.98 -6.46
CA ASN A 300 -1.54 15.30 -7.84
C ASN A 300 -0.26 14.55 -8.25
N ARG A 301 0.79 14.64 -7.43
CA ARG A 301 2.05 13.93 -7.64
C ARG A 301 1.86 12.42 -7.65
N PHE A 302 1.03 11.89 -6.75
CA PHE A 302 0.69 10.47 -6.73
C PHE A 302 -0.03 10.03 -8.00
N HIS A 303 -1.00 10.79 -8.51
CA HIS A 303 -1.66 10.51 -9.78
C HIS A 303 -0.66 10.44 -10.93
N ASN A 304 0.23 11.43 -11.03
CA ASN A 304 1.24 11.48 -12.09
C ASN A 304 2.21 10.29 -12.00
N TYR A 305 2.63 9.92 -10.79
CA TYR A 305 3.40 8.69 -10.55
C TYR A 305 2.64 7.43 -11.01
N VAL A 306 1.33 7.34 -10.71
CA VAL A 306 0.50 6.20 -11.09
C VAL A 306 0.41 6.06 -12.61
N VAL A 307 0.06 7.12 -13.35
CA VAL A 307 -0.12 7.02 -14.81
C VAL A 307 1.19 6.74 -15.55
N GLU A 308 2.32 7.24 -15.03
CA GLU A 308 3.65 6.88 -15.54
C GLU A 308 3.91 5.38 -15.42
N ASN A 309 3.65 4.79 -14.24
CA ASN A 309 3.85 3.36 -14.04
C ASN A 309 2.82 2.52 -14.80
N LEU A 310 1.57 2.95 -14.93
CA LEU A 310 0.58 2.29 -15.79
C LEU A 310 1.03 2.22 -17.25
N ALA A 311 1.58 3.32 -17.77
CA ALA A 311 2.11 3.38 -19.13
C ALA A 311 3.36 2.48 -19.30
N LEU A 312 4.23 2.42 -18.28
CA LEU A 312 5.43 1.58 -18.31
C LEU A 312 5.11 0.09 -18.18
N ILE A 313 4.18 -0.28 -17.29
CA ILE A 313 3.78 -1.68 -17.05
C ILE A 313 2.92 -2.18 -18.23
N ASN A 314 1.98 -1.36 -18.68
CA ASN A 314 1.05 -1.66 -19.77
C ASN A 314 0.45 -3.07 -19.67
N GLU A 315 -0.14 -3.38 -18.50
CA GLU A 315 -0.68 -4.70 -18.18
C GLU A 315 -1.60 -5.20 -19.30
N GLN A 316 -1.30 -6.38 -19.86
CA GLN A 316 -2.05 -7.00 -20.95
C GLN A 316 -2.24 -6.10 -22.19
N ASN A 317 -1.33 -5.16 -22.42
CA ASN A 317 -1.42 -4.16 -23.50
C ASN A 317 -2.68 -3.27 -23.39
N ARG A 318 -3.13 -2.96 -22.18
CA ARG A 318 -4.30 -2.09 -21.90
C ARG A 318 -4.11 -0.63 -22.32
N PHE A 319 -2.87 -0.14 -22.32
CA PHE A 319 -2.47 1.23 -22.65
C PHE A 319 -1.48 1.22 -23.82
N PRO A 320 -1.89 0.78 -25.03
CA PRO A 320 -0.98 0.72 -26.17
C PRO A 320 -0.52 2.13 -26.53
N LYS A 321 0.79 2.39 -26.42
CA LYS A 321 1.34 3.71 -26.70
C LYS A 321 1.21 4.03 -28.20
N PRO A 322 0.58 5.16 -28.58
CA PRO A 322 0.48 5.59 -29.97
C PRO A 322 1.85 5.81 -30.60
N ALA A 323 1.93 5.69 -31.93
CA ALA A 323 3.14 6.05 -32.68
C ALA A 323 3.47 7.55 -32.47
N ALA A 324 4.76 7.87 -32.34
CA ALA A 324 5.22 9.24 -32.13
C ALA A 324 4.98 10.14 -33.36
N GLU A 325 5.09 9.56 -34.56
CA GLU A 325 4.89 10.25 -35.83
C GLU A 325 3.57 9.83 -36.47
N ALA A 326 2.99 10.73 -37.26
CA ALA A 326 1.79 10.44 -38.03
C ALA A 326 2.05 9.35 -39.10
N PRO A 327 1.03 8.58 -39.50
CA PRO A 327 1.15 7.61 -40.59
C PRO A 327 1.72 8.25 -41.86
N LYS A 328 2.62 7.53 -42.55
CA LYS A 328 3.18 7.99 -43.83
C LYS A 328 2.09 7.99 -44.92
N PRO A 329 2.04 9.00 -45.81
CA PRO A 329 1.06 9.04 -46.91
C PRO A 329 1.18 7.81 -47.82
N SER A 330 0.05 7.19 -48.13
CA SER A 330 -0.06 6.06 -49.05
C SER A 330 -0.30 6.51 -50.50
N GLY A 331 -0.61 7.80 -50.72
CA GLY A 331 -0.97 8.36 -52.03
C GLY A 331 -2.48 8.28 -52.33
N ASP A 332 -3.27 7.75 -51.39
CA ASP A 332 -4.73 7.67 -51.43
C ASP A 332 -5.29 8.54 -50.31
N LYS A 333 -5.90 9.68 -50.68
CA LYS A 333 -6.32 10.71 -49.74
C LYS A 333 -7.34 10.19 -48.71
N GLU A 334 -8.29 9.34 -49.10
CA GLU A 334 -9.30 8.83 -48.16
C GLU A 334 -8.67 7.89 -47.13
N LYS A 335 -7.71 7.05 -47.57
CA LYS A 335 -6.96 6.18 -46.66
C LYS A 335 -6.05 6.97 -45.73
N ASP A 336 -5.40 8.01 -46.25
CA ASP A 336 -4.50 8.88 -45.49
C ASP A 336 -5.29 9.68 -44.44
N ASP A 337 -6.45 10.24 -44.79
CA ASP A 337 -7.35 10.94 -43.86
C ASP A 337 -7.89 9.98 -42.78
N ALA A 338 -8.30 8.76 -43.16
CA ALA A 338 -8.77 7.76 -42.20
C ALA A 338 -7.66 7.27 -41.25
N ALA A 339 -6.44 7.07 -41.76
CA ALA A 339 -5.29 6.66 -40.95
C ALA A 339 -4.89 7.76 -39.95
N ASN A 340 -4.85 9.02 -40.40
CA ASN A 340 -4.58 10.18 -39.54
C ASN A 340 -5.65 10.34 -38.45
N LYS A 341 -6.93 10.21 -38.81
CA LYS A 341 -8.02 10.25 -37.84
C LYS A 341 -7.88 9.17 -36.76
N LYS A 342 -7.59 7.92 -37.16
CA LYS A 342 -7.38 6.81 -36.22
C LYS A 342 -6.16 7.04 -35.33
N TRP A 343 -5.09 7.64 -35.85
CA TRP A 343 -3.90 8.00 -35.07
C TRP A 343 -4.22 9.07 -34.01
N GLU A 344 -4.93 10.13 -34.39
CA GLU A 344 -5.41 11.16 -33.45
C GLU A 344 -6.33 10.58 -32.36
N GLU A 345 -7.31 9.77 -32.75
CA GLU A 345 -8.21 9.07 -31.81
C GLU A 345 -7.43 8.14 -30.86
N SER A 346 -6.37 7.49 -31.33
CA SER A 346 -5.54 6.64 -30.49
C SER A 346 -4.78 7.42 -29.41
N LYS A 347 -4.32 8.64 -29.71
CA LYS A 347 -3.67 9.54 -28.73
C LYS A 347 -4.65 9.98 -27.65
N VAL A 348 -5.84 10.41 -28.06
CA VAL A 348 -6.90 10.81 -27.13
C VAL A 348 -7.33 9.63 -26.25
N LYS A 349 -7.50 8.45 -26.83
CA LYS A 349 -7.86 7.24 -26.08
C LYS A 349 -6.79 6.84 -25.08
N TYR A 350 -5.52 6.81 -25.50
CA TYR A 350 -4.39 6.46 -24.64
C TYR A 350 -4.27 7.41 -23.44
N ASP A 351 -4.32 8.73 -23.68
CA ASP A 351 -4.33 9.72 -22.60
C ASP A 351 -5.53 9.53 -21.66
N ASN A 352 -6.73 9.35 -22.20
CA ASN A 352 -7.94 9.22 -21.41
C ASN A 352 -7.97 7.93 -20.57
N ASP A 353 -7.55 6.79 -21.12
CA ASP A 353 -7.54 5.53 -20.39
C ASP A 353 -6.53 5.54 -19.25
N LEU A 354 -5.34 6.11 -19.47
CA LEU A 354 -4.35 6.33 -18.42
C LEU A 354 -4.91 7.26 -17.34
N PHE A 355 -5.44 8.41 -17.74
CA PHE A 355 -6.02 9.38 -16.81
C PHE A 355 -7.13 8.76 -15.96
N GLN A 356 -8.10 8.09 -16.58
CA GLN A 356 -9.24 7.54 -15.85
C GLN A 356 -8.86 6.36 -14.95
N THR A 357 -7.97 5.48 -15.41
CA THR A 357 -7.46 4.39 -14.56
C THR A 357 -6.63 4.95 -13.40
N GLY A 358 -5.78 5.95 -13.66
CA GLY A 358 -5.02 6.67 -12.63
C GLY A 358 -5.91 7.40 -11.63
N ARG A 359 -7.03 7.99 -12.09
CA ARG A 359 -8.06 8.59 -11.23
C ARG A 359 -8.67 7.54 -10.30
N LEU A 360 -9.08 6.39 -10.81
CA LEU A 360 -9.65 5.30 -9.98
C LEU A 360 -8.67 4.81 -8.92
N ILE A 361 -7.40 4.61 -9.27
CA ILE A 361 -6.36 4.17 -8.32
C ILE A 361 -6.11 5.24 -7.26
N THR A 362 -5.97 6.52 -7.66
CA THR A 362 -5.75 7.63 -6.72
C THR A 362 -6.93 7.80 -5.76
N CYS A 363 -8.16 7.71 -6.28
CA CYS A 363 -9.37 7.65 -5.47
C CYS A 363 -9.36 6.43 -4.53
N GLY A 364 -8.86 5.28 -4.99
CA GLY A 364 -8.63 4.08 -4.18
C GLY A 364 -7.71 4.30 -2.98
N LEU A 365 -6.59 5.02 -3.18
CA LEU A 365 -5.72 5.42 -2.07
C LEU A 365 -6.43 6.40 -1.13
N TYR A 366 -7.09 7.42 -1.69
CA TYR A 366 -7.83 8.43 -0.92
C TYR A 366 -8.87 7.79 0.01
N VAL A 367 -9.71 6.88 -0.50
CA VAL A 367 -10.72 6.21 0.33
C VAL A 367 -10.09 5.26 1.35
N ASN A 368 -8.96 4.61 1.05
CA ASN A 368 -8.28 3.75 2.01
C ASN A 368 -7.64 4.57 3.13
N ILE A 369 -7.09 5.75 2.83
CA ILE A 369 -6.66 6.72 3.87
C ILE A 369 -7.86 7.12 4.75
N ILE A 370 -9.03 7.37 4.16
CA ILE A 370 -10.24 7.70 4.93
C ILE A 370 -10.63 6.53 5.86
N LEU A 371 -10.74 5.32 5.33
CA LEU A 371 -11.25 4.18 6.09
C LEU A 371 -10.27 3.64 7.13
N ILE A 372 -8.96 3.70 6.86
CA ILE A 372 -7.96 2.94 7.61
C ILE A 372 -7.03 3.84 8.42
N ASP A 373 -6.85 5.11 8.04
CA ASP A 373 -6.05 6.08 8.80
C ASP A 373 -6.95 7.08 9.53
N TYR A 374 -7.85 7.74 8.79
CA TYR A 374 -8.73 8.78 9.33
C TYR A 374 -9.78 8.19 10.29
N VAL A 375 -10.57 7.20 9.85
CA VAL A 375 -11.58 6.54 10.71
C VAL A 375 -10.90 5.83 11.90
N ARG A 376 -9.68 5.31 11.72
CA ARG A 376 -8.89 4.75 12.82
C ARG A 376 -8.58 5.83 13.87
N THR A 377 -8.16 7.01 13.44
CA THR A 377 -7.85 8.13 14.34
C THR A 377 -9.10 8.71 15.00
N ILE A 378 -10.23 8.88 14.29
CA ILE A 378 -11.47 9.40 14.91
C ILE A 378 -12.08 8.45 15.93
N LEU A 379 -11.75 7.14 15.86
CA LEU A 379 -12.14 6.11 16.82
C LEU A 379 -11.03 5.80 17.85
N ASP A 380 -9.92 6.55 17.87
CA ASP A 380 -8.77 6.39 18.77
C ASP A 380 -8.13 4.99 18.74
N LEU A 381 -8.24 4.30 17.59
CA LEU A 381 -7.68 2.96 17.40
C LEU A 381 -6.16 3.00 17.19
N ASN A 382 -5.57 4.15 16.86
CA ASN A 382 -4.12 4.35 16.75
C ASN A 382 -3.38 4.17 18.09
N ARG A 383 -4.10 4.16 19.22
CA ARG A 383 -3.56 3.82 20.55
C ARG A 383 -3.69 2.34 20.91
N THR A 384 -4.22 1.52 20.01
CA THR A 384 -4.46 0.09 20.22
C THR A 384 -3.75 -0.75 19.16
N ASP A 385 -3.47 -2.02 19.46
CA ASP A 385 -2.94 -2.99 18.49
C ASP A 385 -4.05 -3.78 17.76
N SER A 386 -5.28 -3.25 17.73
CA SER A 386 -6.41 -3.91 17.09
C SER A 386 -6.36 -3.78 15.56
N ASN A 387 -6.59 -4.90 14.89
CA ASN A 387 -6.84 -4.98 13.45
C ASN A 387 -8.33 -4.79 13.09
N TRP A 388 -9.21 -4.59 14.09
CA TRP A 388 -10.60 -4.28 13.81
C TRP A 388 -10.73 -2.94 13.09
N GLN A 389 -11.53 -2.91 12.04
CA GLN A 389 -11.83 -1.72 11.25
C GLN A 389 -13.34 -1.64 11.03
N LEU A 390 -13.89 -0.43 11.08
CA LEU A 390 -15.23 -0.17 10.56
C LEU A 390 -15.14 -0.17 9.03
N ASN A 391 -15.47 -1.30 8.39
CA ASN A 391 -15.37 -1.48 6.94
C ASN A 391 -16.75 -1.42 6.26
N PRO A 392 -17.15 -0.30 5.63
CA PRO A 392 -18.43 -0.19 4.93
C PRO A 392 -18.58 -1.13 3.72
N ARG A 393 -17.46 -1.68 3.21
CA ARG A 393 -17.43 -2.58 2.06
C ARG A 393 -17.71 -4.04 2.42
N ALA A 394 -17.80 -4.36 3.72
CA ALA A 394 -18.06 -5.72 4.17
C ALA A 394 -19.36 -6.27 3.56
N GLU A 395 -19.32 -7.53 3.15
CA GLU A 395 -20.51 -8.26 2.70
C GLU A 395 -21.38 -8.57 3.91
N VAL A 396 -22.54 -7.91 3.98
CA VAL A 396 -23.53 -8.07 5.04
C VAL A 396 -24.81 -8.51 4.37
N LYS A 397 -25.31 -9.67 4.76
CA LYS A 397 -26.53 -10.25 4.20
C LYS A 397 -27.70 -9.26 4.32
N ASP A 398 -28.50 -9.16 3.27
CA ASP A 398 -29.69 -8.31 3.16
C ASP A 398 -29.44 -6.79 3.23
N LEU A 399 -28.18 -6.33 3.22
CA LEU A 399 -27.83 -4.91 3.23
C LEU A 399 -27.34 -4.45 1.84
N PRO A 400 -28.03 -3.51 1.14
CA PRO A 400 -27.64 -3.07 -0.20
C PRO A 400 -26.25 -2.44 -0.27
N ILE A 401 -25.59 -2.55 -1.42
CA ILE A 401 -24.26 -1.99 -1.71
C ILE A 401 -24.23 -1.45 -3.15
N GLY A 402 -23.50 -0.37 -3.43
CA GLY A 402 -23.36 0.19 -4.77
C GLY A 402 -24.62 0.85 -5.36
N VAL A 403 -25.58 1.26 -4.51
CA VAL A 403 -26.89 1.79 -4.95
C VAL A 403 -26.93 3.31 -5.19
N GLY A 404 -25.82 4.01 -4.95
CA GLY A 404 -25.69 5.48 -5.02
C GLY A 404 -25.80 6.18 -3.67
N ASN A 405 -25.45 7.46 -3.68
CA ASN A 405 -25.54 8.36 -2.52
C ASN A 405 -26.00 9.77 -2.94
N GLN A 406 -26.71 10.47 -2.06
CA GLN A 406 -27.01 11.90 -2.19
C GLN A 406 -26.81 12.56 -0.83
N VAL A 407 -25.86 13.50 -0.73
CA VAL A 407 -25.62 14.19 0.53
C VAL A 407 -26.78 15.13 0.88
N SER A 408 -27.07 15.26 2.17
CA SER A 408 -28.16 16.12 2.64
C SER A 408 -27.69 17.49 3.08
N ALA A 409 -28.64 18.43 3.13
CA ALA A 409 -28.41 19.76 3.67
C ALA A 409 -28.07 19.72 5.17
N GLU A 410 -28.61 18.77 5.94
CA GLU A 410 -28.22 18.57 7.33
C GLU A 410 -26.76 18.11 7.46
N PHE A 411 -26.31 17.17 6.62
CA PHE A 411 -24.93 16.70 6.64
C PHE A 411 -23.93 17.81 6.28
N ASN A 412 -24.29 18.74 5.38
CA ASN A 412 -23.45 19.93 5.13
C ASN A 412 -23.12 20.70 6.42
N LEU A 413 -24.07 20.80 7.35
CA LEU A 413 -23.90 21.52 8.61
C LEU A 413 -23.12 20.72 9.64
N VAL A 414 -23.33 19.40 9.69
CA VAL A 414 -22.63 18.47 10.60
C VAL A 414 -21.11 18.53 10.43
N TYR A 415 -20.61 18.85 9.23
CA TYR A 415 -19.18 18.91 8.93
C TYR A 415 -18.51 20.28 9.16
N ARG A 416 -19.21 21.29 9.70
CA ARG A 416 -18.63 22.62 9.94
C ARG A 416 -17.89 22.68 11.28
N TRP A 417 -16.68 22.15 11.31
CA TRP A 417 -15.90 21.94 12.54
C TRP A 417 -14.98 23.12 12.92
N HIS A 418 -15.41 24.36 12.69
CA HIS A 418 -14.55 25.54 12.91
C HIS A 418 -14.11 25.74 14.36
N SER A 419 -14.76 25.09 15.34
CA SER A 419 -14.32 25.04 16.74
C SER A 419 -12.91 24.46 16.90
N THR A 420 -12.53 23.54 16.01
CA THR A 420 -11.27 22.77 16.10
C THR A 420 -10.07 23.46 15.46
N VAL A 421 -10.26 24.61 14.81
CA VAL A 421 -9.17 25.38 14.19
C VAL A 421 -8.11 25.69 15.25
N SER A 422 -6.86 25.31 15.00
CA SER A 422 -5.74 25.55 15.92
C SER A 422 -5.46 27.05 16.10
N ASP A 423 -4.71 27.42 17.11
CA ASP A 423 -4.31 28.82 17.31
C ASP A 423 -3.43 29.34 16.17
N ARG A 424 -2.60 28.45 15.60
CA ARG A 424 -1.75 28.77 14.44
C ARG A 424 -2.59 29.05 13.20
N ASP A 425 -3.59 28.20 12.94
CA ASP A 425 -4.45 28.34 11.77
C ASP A 425 -5.46 29.49 11.96
N GLU A 426 -5.90 29.78 13.20
CA GLU A 426 -6.65 30.99 13.53
C GLU A 426 -5.81 32.23 13.22
N LYS A 427 -4.54 32.26 13.65
CA LYS A 427 -3.63 33.37 13.34
C LYS A 427 -3.43 33.54 11.83
N TRP A 428 -3.22 32.45 11.09
CA TRP A 428 -3.14 32.49 9.63
C TRP A 428 -4.42 33.09 9.01
N THR A 429 -5.58 32.68 9.52
CA THR A 429 -6.87 33.20 9.05
C THR A 429 -7.03 34.69 9.37
N GLN A 430 -6.55 35.14 10.53
CA GLN A 430 -6.52 36.54 10.96
C GLN A 430 -5.65 37.39 10.02
N GLU A 431 -4.45 36.93 9.65
CA GLU A 431 -3.58 37.61 8.70
C GLU A 431 -4.23 37.75 7.31
N MET A 432 -4.93 36.70 6.85
CA MET A 432 -5.72 36.76 5.62
C MET A 432 -6.86 37.78 5.73
N TRP A 433 -7.58 37.79 6.86
CA TRP A 433 -8.66 38.75 7.10
C TRP A 433 -8.17 40.19 7.07
N GLU A 434 -7.04 40.48 7.71
CA GLU A 434 -6.42 41.81 7.70
C GLU A 434 -6.03 42.25 6.28
N GLY A 435 -5.56 41.32 5.45
CA GLY A 435 -5.31 41.57 4.04
C GLY A 435 -6.58 41.90 3.23
N LEU A 436 -7.75 41.42 3.65
CA LEU A 436 -9.03 41.65 2.97
C LEU A 436 -9.78 42.90 3.45
N PHE A 437 -9.75 43.16 4.76
CA PHE A 437 -10.59 44.18 5.42
C PHE A 437 -9.80 45.28 6.14
N GLY A 438 -8.47 45.18 6.19
CA GLY A 438 -7.58 46.10 6.89
C GLY A 438 -7.20 45.61 8.29
N GLU A 439 -6.03 46.07 8.75
CA GLU A 439 -5.45 45.69 10.04
C GLU A 439 -6.38 46.09 11.21
N GLY A 440 -6.58 45.17 12.16
CA GLY A 440 -7.39 45.40 13.37
C GLY A 440 -8.90 45.55 13.16
N ARG A 441 -9.41 45.28 11.94
CA ARG A 441 -10.85 45.38 11.66
C ARG A 441 -11.63 44.29 12.40
N ASP A 442 -12.52 44.69 13.30
CA ASP A 442 -13.39 43.79 14.07
C ASP A 442 -14.39 43.03 13.16
N PRO A 443 -14.42 41.69 13.17
CA PRO A 443 -15.40 40.87 12.43
C PRO A 443 -16.87 41.23 12.68
N LYS A 444 -17.22 41.79 13.84
CA LYS A 444 -18.58 42.25 14.15
C LYS A 444 -19.04 43.44 13.31
N THR A 445 -18.08 44.22 12.81
CA THR A 445 -18.35 45.44 12.05
C THR A 445 -18.52 45.21 10.55
N VAL A 446 -18.27 43.99 10.07
CA VAL A 446 -18.37 43.64 8.64
C VAL A 446 -19.74 43.02 8.36
N GLY A 447 -20.52 43.68 7.52
CA GLY A 447 -21.84 43.21 7.11
C GLY A 447 -21.76 42.14 6.01
N LYS A 448 -22.84 41.35 5.85
CA LYS A 448 -22.96 40.30 4.82
C LYS A 448 -22.62 40.77 3.41
N GLY A 449 -23.17 41.91 2.98
CA GLY A 449 -22.95 42.44 1.63
C GLY A 449 -21.50 42.83 1.38
N GLU A 450 -20.84 43.45 2.36
CA GLU A 450 -19.41 43.80 2.29
C GLU A 450 -18.55 42.53 2.24
N PHE A 451 -18.81 41.56 3.12
CA PHE A 451 -18.07 40.30 3.17
C PHE A 451 -18.16 39.54 1.84
N LEU A 452 -19.37 39.32 1.33
CA LEU A 452 -19.59 38.61 0.06
C LEU A 452 -19.05 39.41 -1.14
N GLY A 453 -19.13 40.74 -1.10
CA GLY A 453 -18.54 41.61 -2.12
C GLY A 453 -17.03 41.45 -2.22
N ARG A 454 -16.33 41.48 -1.08
CA ARG A 454 -14.88 41.25 -1.02
C ARG A 454 -14.48 39.86 -1.48
N LEU A 455 -15.17 38.81 -1.03
CA LEU A 455 -14.92 37.46 -1.54
C LEU A 455 -15.13 37.38 -3.06
N GLY A 456 -16.18 38.01 -3.58
CA GLY A 456 -16.44 38.09 -5.02
C GLY A 456 -15.32 38.78 -5.81
N GLU A 457 -14.74 39.85 -5.28
CA GLU A 457 -13.56 40.52 -5.87
C GLU A 457 -12.34 39.59 -5.92
N VAL A 458 -12.11 38.84 -4.84
CA VAL A 458 -11.01 37.88 -4.74
C VAL A 458 -11.18 36.73 -5.74
N TYR A 459 -12.38 36.16 -5.84
CA TYR A 459 -12.67 35.11 -6.82
C TYR A 459 -12.46 35.59 -8.25
N LYS A 460 -12.89 36.82 -8.58
CA LYS A 460 -12.67 37.41 -9.93
C LYS A 460 -11.19 37.62 -10.27
N LYS A 461 -10.33 37.83 -9.27
CA LYS A 461 -8.87 37.99 -9.45
C LYS A 461 -8.12 36.66 -9.45
N THR A 462 -8.75 35.57 -9.02
CA THR A 462 -8.13 34.25 -9.01
C THR A 462 -8.10 33.71 -10.43
N ASP A 463 -6.92 33.33 -10.92
CA ASP A 463 -6.78 32.85 -12.29
C ASP A 463 -7.56 31.53 -12.49
N PRO A 464 -8.41 31.43 -13.52
CA PRO A 464 -9.17 30.22 -13.79
C PRO A 464 -8.25 29.03 -14.11
N ASP A 465 -7.07 29.26 -14.71
CA ASP A 465 -6.07 28.21 -14.98
C ASP A 465 -5.30 27.84 -13.70
N PRO A 466 -5.44 26.61 -13.18
CA PRO A 466 -4.77 26.16 -11.96
C PRO A 466 -3.26 26.34 -11.99
N SER A 467 -2.62 26.23 -13.17
CA SER A 467 -1.16 26.35 -13.32
C SER A 467 -0.62 27.75 -13.08
N LYS A 468 -1.48 28.77 -13.17
CA LYS A 468 -1.11 30.17 -12.96
C LYS A 468 -1.40 30.67 -11.54
N ARG A 469 -2.06 29.85 -10.71
CA ARG A 469 -2.38 30.20 -9.34
C ARG A 469 -1.12 30.15 -8.47
N LYS A 470 -0.94 31.21 -7.68
CA LYS A 470 0.10 31.26 -6.63
C LYS A 470 -0.28 30.34 -5.48
N PHE A 471 0.71 29.80 -4.79
CA PHE A 471 0.48 28.92 -3.65
C PHE A 471 1.47 29.18 -2.53
N ALA A 472 0.97 29.55 -1.35
CA ALA A 472 1.74 29.68 -0.10
C ALA A 472 3.05 30.50 -0.21
N GLY A 473 3.11 31.49 -1.12
CA GLY A 473 4.33 32.28 -1.36
C GLY A 473 5.47 31.52 -2.06
N LEU A 474 5.25 30.27 -2.46
CA LEU A 474 6.23 29.44 -3.18
C LEU A 474 6.26 29.81 -4.67
N GLU A 475 7.45 29.75 -5.26
CA GLU A 475 7.66 29.98 -6.68
C GLU A 475 7.63 28.65 -7.46
N ARG A 476 6.95 28.65 -8.61
CA ARG A 476 6.92 27.50 -9.53
C ARG A 476 8.17 27.46 -10.39
N ALA A 477 8.74 26.28 -10.56
CA ALA A 477 9.78 26.00 -11.53
C ALA A 477 9.22 26.04 -12.97
N LYS A 478 10.11 26.02 -13.97
CA LYS A 478 9.75 26.07 -15.40
C LYS A 478 8.87 24.89 -15.85
N ASP A 479 8.97 23.76 -15.17
CA ASP A 479 8.15 22.56 -15.41
C ASP A 479 6.79 22.60 -14.69
N GLY A 480 6.51 23.69 -13.94
CA GLY A 480 5.27 23.89 -13.19
C GLY A 480 5.29 23.38 -11.75
N THR A 481 6.33 22.65 -11.34
CA THR A 481 6.46 22.10 -9.98
C THR A 481 6.83 23.16 -8.93
N LEU A 482 6.54 22.88 -7.67
CA LEU A 482 6.94 23.65 -6.51
C LEU A 482 8.09 22.93 -5.77
N ALA A 483 8.96 23.71 -5.13
CA ALA A 483 10.10 23.16 -4.39
C ALA A 483 9.64 22.26 -3.22
N ASP A 484 10.17 21.04 -3.16
CA ASP A 484 9.81 20.03 -2.16
C ASP A 484 9.97 20.53 -0.73
N GLN A 485 11.10 21.18 -0.42
CA GLN A 485 11.41 21.60 0.96
C GLN A 485 10.34 22.56 1.51
N GLY A 486 9.86 23.51 0.71
CA GLY A 486 8.82 24.45 1.15
C GLY A 486 7.48 23.76 1.44
N LEU A 487 7.11 22.76 0.64
CA LEU A 487 5.91 21.94 0.88
C LEU A 487 6.08 21.04 2.11
N VAL A 488 7.26 20.46 2.30
CA VAL A 488 7.59 19.63 3.46
C VAL A 488 7.58 20.45 4.75
N ASP A 489 8.09 21.69 4.74
CA ASP A 489 8.06 22.59 5.90
C ASP A 489 6.62 22.91 6.32
N ILE A 490 5.73 23.16 5.35
CA ILE A 490 4.28 23.32 5.59
C ILE A 490 3.72 22.06 6.24
N LEU A 491 3.99 20.88 5.70
CA LEU A 491 3.48 19.61 6.25
C LEU A 491 3.99 19.35 7.66
N VAL A 492 5.30 19.47 7.90
CA VAL A 492 5.92 19.23 9.21
C VAL A 492 5.32 20.16 10.25
N SER A 493 5.23 21.46 9.94
CA SER A 493 4.63 22.41 10.88
C SER A 493 3.17 22.07 11.18
N SER A 494 2.41 21.57 10.19
CA SER A 494 1.00 21.20 10.36
C SER A 494 0.78 19.87 11.07
N ILE A 495 1.73 18.94 10.97
CA ILE A 495 1.72 17.68 11.74
C ILE A 495 2.02 17.96 13.22
N GLU A 496 2.85 18.96 13.51
CA GLU A 496 3.19 19.35 14.89
C GLU A 496 2.14 20.24 15.54
N ASP A 497 1.31 20.88 14.73
CA ASP A 497 0.24 21.77 15.18
C ASP A 497 -0.94 20.96 15.70
N CYS A 498 -1.22 21.09 17.01
CA CYS A 498 -2.35 20.42 17.64
C CYS A 498 -3.61 21.26 17.40
N ALA A 499 -4.66 20.61 16.90
CA ALA A 499 -5.97 21.22 16.76
C ALA A 499 -6.58 21.57 18.13
N ASN A 500 -7.61 22.41 18.12
CA ASN A 500 -8.42 22.72 19.30
C ASN A 500 -9.58 21.73 19.47
N SER A 501 -10.18 21.69 20.66
CA SER A 501 -11.31 20.81 20.99
C SER A 501 -12.65 21.32 20.46
N PHE A 502 -13.62 20.41 20.30
CA PHE A 502 -15.02 20.76 20.11
C PHE A 502 -15.65 21.34 21.39
N GLY A 503 -16.83 21.95 21.24
CA GLY A 503 -17.69 22.37 22.35
C GLY A 503 -18.23 23.80 22.23
N PRO A 504 -19.07 24.22 23.20
CA PRO A 504 -19.57 25.60 23.29
C PRO A 504 -18.43 26.61 23.43
N ASN A 505 -18.63 27.83 22.92
CA ASN A 505 -17.65 28.92 23.01
C ASN A 505 -16.23 28.57 22.48
N ARG A 506 -16.14 27.81 21.38
CA ARG A 506 -14.86 27.38 20.77
C ARG A 506 -14.56 27.95 19.38
N VAL A 507 -15.52 28.53 18.67
CA VAL A 507 -15.34 28.95 17.27
C VAL A 507 -14.63 30.30 17.19
N PRO A 508 -13.47 30.43 16.51
CA PRO A 508 -12.75 31.70 16.39
C PRO A 508 -13.64 32.86 15.96
N ALA A 509 -13.46 34.04 16.58
CA ALA A 509 -14.25 35.23 16.28
C ALA A 509 -14.15 35.64 14.80
N ILE A 510 -13.02 35.35 14.15
CA ILE A 510 -12.77 35.63 12.74
C ILE A 510 -13.74 34.90 11.80
N PHE A 511 -14.32 33.77 12.22
CA PHE A 511 -15.31 33.02 11.43
C PHE A 511 -16.75 33.54 11.56
N ARG A 512 -16.99 34.62 12.33
CA ARG A 512 -18.33 35.17 12.58
C ARG A 512 -19.19 35.31 11.33
N ALA A 513 -18.64 35.89 10.27
CA ALA A 513 -19.38 36.10 9.02
C ALA A 513 -19.80 34.76 8.36
N ILE A 514 -18.95 33.75 8.42
CA ILE A 514 -19.20 32.41 7.86
C ILE A 514 -20.25 31.67 8.69
N GLU A 515 -20.17 31.76 10.02
CA GLU A 515 -21.12 31.13 10.94
C GLU A 515 -22.52 31.74 10.84
N VAL A 516 -22.60 33.07 10.79
CA VAL A 516 -23.86 33.80 10.55
C VAL A 516 -24.52 33.37 9.25
N LEU A 517 -23.73 33.31 8.16
CA LEU A 517 -24.22 32.80 6.87
C LEU A 517 -24.68 31.35 6.95
N GLY A 518 -24.02 30.51 7.75
CA GLY A 518 -24.42 29.12 8.00
C GLY A 518 -25.78 29.00 8.70
N ILE A 519 -26.02 29.82 9.73
CA ILE A 519 -27.31 29.87 10.43
C ILE A 519 -28.41 30.35 9.46
N GLU A 520 -28.16 31.42 8.71
CA GLU A 520 -29.10 31.91 7.70
C GLU A 520 -29.41 30.87 6.63
N GLN A 521 -28.40 30.14 6.16
CA GLN A 521 -28.55 29.10 5.17
C GLN A 521 -29.38 27.92 5.69
N ALA A 522 -29.13 27.48 6.93
CA ALA A 522 -29.93 26.44 7.59
C ALA A 522 -31.42 26.85 7.70
N ARG A 523 -31.68 28.14 7.99
CA ARG A 523 -33.03 28.72 8.01
C ARG A 523 -33.66 28.75 6.63
N ALA A 524 -32.92 29.15 5.59
CA ALA A 524 -33.40 29.20 4.21
C ALA A 524 -33.77 27.79 3.69
N TRP A 525 -33.00 26.78 4.09
CA TRP A 525 -33.32 25.38 3.82
C TRP A 525 -34.48 24.82 4.65
N ASN A 526 -35.04 25.57 5.61
CA ASN A 526 -36.10 25.11 6.50
C ASN A 526 -35.78 23.75 7.14
N LEU A 527 -34.57 23.60 7.70
CA LEU A 527 -34.17 22.36 8.37
C LEU A 527 -34.87 22.18 9.73
N GLY A 528 -34.86 20.95 10.24
CA GLY A 528 -35.40 20.64 11.57
C GLY A 528 -34.60 21.25 12.72
N SER A 529 -35.15 21.16 13.92
CA SER A 529 -34.47 21.51 15.18
C SER A 529 -33.38 20.50 15.56
N LEU A 530 -32.53 20.84 16.54
CA LEU A 530 -31.57 19.92 17.13
C LEU A 530 -32.26 18.63 17.64
N ASN A 531 -33.38 18.76 18.34
CA ASN A 531 -34.11 17.60 18.88
C ASN A 531 -34.77 16.73 17.81
N GLU A 532 -35.27 17.31 16.72
CA GLU A 532 -35.76 16.50 15.59
C GLU A 532 -34.63 15.70 14.93
N PHE A 533 -33.44 16.29 14.83
CA PHE A 533 -32.26 15.60 14.32
C PHE A 533 -31.78 14.48 15.25
N ARG A 534 -31.79 14.70 16.57
CA ARG A 534 -31.52 13.66 17.58
C ARG A 534 -32.51 12.51 17.50
N LYS A 535 -33.82 12.81 17.43
CA LYS A 535 -34.89 11.81 17.31
C LYS A 535 -34.74 10.94 16.06
N TYR A 536 -34.33 11.53 14.93
CA TYR A 536 -34.05 10.78 13.69
C TYR A 536 -33.00 9.68 13.89
N PHE A 537 -31.93 9.96 14.64
CA PHE A 537 -30.88 8.98 14.95
C PHE A 537 -31.18 8.10 16.18
N HIS A 538 -32.40 8.14 16.70
CA HIS A 538 -32.81 7.47 17.94
C HIS A 538 -31.97 7.88 19.18
N LEU A 539 -31.51 9.14 19.20
CA LEU A 539 -30.91 9.75 20.38
C LEU A 539 -32.00 10.37 21.26
N GLU A 540 -31.79 10.32 22.57
CA GLU A 540 -32.70 10.96 23.54
C GLU A 540 -32.77 12.48 23.27
N PRO A 541 -33.96 13.07 23.11
CA PRO A 541 -34.08 14.51 22.93
C PRO A 541 -33.67 15.26 24.21
N HIS A 542 -33.10 16.44 24.05
CA HIS A 542 -32.77 17.33 25.15
C HIS A 542 -34.06 17.93 25.73
N ASN A 543 -34.34 17.63 27.00
CA ASN A 543 -35.54 18.09 27.71
C ASN A 543 -35.30 19.40 28.44
N THR A 544 -34.04 19.69 28.78
CA THR A 544 -33.57 20.92 29.42
C THR A 544 -32.42 21.56 28.63
N PHE A 545 -32.03 22.80 28.97
CA PHE A 545 -30.86 23.42 28.33
C PHE A 545 -29.55 22.85 28.87
N GLU A 546 -29.58 22.33 30.09
CA GLU A 546 -28.52 21.61 30.77
C GLU A 546 -28.20 20.28 30.08
N ASP A 547 -29.19 19.64 29.44
CA ASP A 547 -28.97 18.43 28.64
C ASP A 547 -28.12 18.72 27.38
N ILE A 548 -28.23 19.94 26.82
CA ILE A 548 -27.48 20.36 25.63
C ILE A 548 -26.01 20.57 25.99
N THR A 549 -25.75 21.31 27.07
CA THR A 549 -24.38 21.64 27.47
C THR A 549 -24.25 21.87 28.97
N SER A 550 -23.09 21.51 29.52
CA SER A 550 -22.67 21.79 30.89
C SER A 550 -22.16 23.22 31.12
N ASP A 551 -21.93 24.00 30.05
CA ASP A 551 -21.52 25.41 30.17
C ASP A 551 -22.70 26.28 30.67
N LYS A 552 -22.63 26.67 31.94
CA LYS A 552 -23.68 27.47 32.61
C LYS A 552 -23.98 28.80 31.92
N TYR A 553 -22.98 29.43 31.30
CA TYR A 553 -23.20 30.68 30.60
C TYR A 553 -24.02 30.40 29.32
N VAL A 554 -23.66 29.37 28.56
CA VAL A 554 -24.38 28.99 27.33
C VAL A 554 -25.80 28.50 27.62
N GLN A 555 -26.00 27.71 28.69
CA GLN A 555 -27.34 27.31 29.14
C GLN A 555 -28.27 28.52 29.32
N GLN A 556 -27.79 29.56 30.02
CA GLN A 556 -28.57 30.77 30.25
C GLN A 556 -28.81 31.56 28.96
N GLN A 557 -27.82 31.66 28.07
CA GLN A 557 -28.02 32.32 26.78
C GLN A 557 -29.02 31.57 25.90
N LEU A 558 -28.91 30.24 25.79
CA LEU A 558 -29.87 29.42 25.04
C LEU A 558 -31.29 29.60 25.57
N LYS A 559 -31.46 29.65 26.89
CA LYS A 559 -32.76 29.91 27.52
C LYS A 559 -33.35 31.26 27.11
N HIS A 560 -32.53 32.31 27.08
CA HIS A 560 -32.97 33.66 26.68
C HIS A 560 -33.19 33.81 25.18
N LEU A 561 -32.48 33.04 24.36
CA LEU A 561 -32.59 33.09 22.90
C LEU A 561 -33.79 32.27 22.39
N TYR A 562 -34.01 31.07 22.93
CA TYR A 562 -34.93 30.09 22.34
C TYR A 562 -36.16 29.77 23.20
N ASP A 563 -36.21 30.16 24.48
CA ASP A 563 -37.24 29.83 25.49
C ASP A 563 -37.43 28.34 25.81
N HIS A 564 -37.28 27.44 24.83
CA HIS A 564 -37.51 26.00 24.94
C HIS A 564 -36.46 25.18 24.14
N PRO A 565 -35.93 24.05 24.65
CA PRO A 565 -34.93 23.23 23.96
C PRO A 565 -35.33 22.75 22.55
N ASP A 566 -36.58 22.34 22.33
CA ASP A 566 -37.09 21.96 20.99
C ASP A 566 -37.04 23.08 19.93
N LYS A 567 -36.84 24.34 20.34
CA LYS A 567 -36.71 25.48 19.42
C LYS A 567 -35.26 25.77 19.04
N VAL A 568 -34.29 25.11 19.69
CA VAL A 568 -32.87 25.26 19.34
C VAL A 568 -32.64 24.73 17.93
N GLU A 569 -32.15 25.62 17.06
CA GLU A 569 -31.89 25.31 15.66
C GLU A 569 -30.76 24.27 15.54
N ILE A 570 -30.85 23.40 14.52
CA ILE A 570 -29.87 22.33 14.33
C ILE A 570 -28.43 22.87 14.30
N TYR A 571 -28.15 23.90 13.51
CA TYR A 571 -26.77 24.35 13.28
C TYR A 571 -26.07 24.89 14.53
N PRO A 572 -26.57 25.97 15.18
CA PRO A 572 -25.95 26.42 16.42
C PRO A 572 -26.02 25.35 17.52
N GLY A 573 -27.10 24.55 17.55
CA GLY A 573 -27.28 23.48 18.54
C GLY A 573 -26.19 22.40 18.50
N ILE A 574 -25.85 21.88 17.31
CA ILE A 574 -24.80 20.85 17.19
C ILE A 574 -23.39 21.40 17.43
N VAL A 575 -23.17 22.71 17.30
CA VAL A 575 -21.88 23.35 17.58
C VAL A 575 -21.66 23.52 19.08
N VAL A 576 -22.73 23.85 19.82
CA VAL A 576 -22.64 24.16 21.26
C VAL A 576 -22.99 22.99 22.17
N GLU A 577 -23.46 21.86 21.63
CA GLU A 577 -23.63 20.61 22.39
C GLU A 577 -22.30 20.17 23.01
N ASP A 578 -22.35 19.59 24.21
CA ASP A 578 -21.15 19.11 24.90
C ASP A 578 -20.39 18.08 24.05
N ALA A 579 -19.07 18.28 23.98
CA ALA A 579 -18.16 17.37 23.30
C ALA A 579 -18.06 16.02 24.02
N LYS A 580 -17.92 14.94 23.26
CA LYS A 580 -17.64 13.61 23.83
C LYS A 580 -16.31 13.60 24.59
N GLN A 581 -16.27 12.83 25.66
CA GLN A 581 -15.02 12.53 26.35
C GLN A 581 -14.12 11.62 25.48
N PRO A 582 -12.79 11.73 25.62
CA PRO A 582 -11.86 10.88 24.88
C PRO A 582 -11.90 9.43 25.38
N MET A 583 -11.85 8.46 24.46
CA MET A 583 -11.90 7.02 24.79
C MET A 583 -11.05 6.20 23.81
N ALA A 584 -10.13 5.39 24.35
CA ALA A 584 -9.26 4.49 23.61
C ALA A 584 -9.64 3.01 23.83
N PRO A 585 -10.27 2.31 22.86
CA PRO A 585 -10.86 2.82 21.62
C PRO A 585 -12.27 3.40 21.83
N GLY A 586 -12.75 4.18 20.85
CA GLY A 586 -14.16 4.54 20.67
C GLY A 586 -14.45 6.03 20.47
N SER A 587 -13.61 6.93 20.98
CA SER A 587 -13.82 8.39 20.87
C SER A 587 -12.48 9.11 20.71
N GLY A 588 -12.01 9.15 19.47
CA GLY A 588 -10.79 9.83 19.04
C GLY A 588 -11.03 11.30 18.71
N LEU A 589 -11.94 11.59 17.77
CA LEU A 589 -12.25 12.96 17.32
C LEU A 589 -12.97 13.82 18.37
N CYS A 590 -13.62 13.18 19.35
CA CYS A 590 -14.35 13.87 20.42
C CYS A 590 -15.35 14.96 19.98
N PRO A 591 -16.15 14.80 18.90
CA PRO A 591 -17.19 15.76 18.58
C PRO A 591 -18.39 15.58 19.53
N PRO A 592 -19.41 16.45 19.48
CA PRO A 592 -20.67 16.23 20.19
C PRO A 592 -21.35 14.92 19.80
N TYR A 593 -22.18 14.34 20.67
CA TYR A 593 -22.78 13.01 20.45
C TYR A 593 -23.63 12.96 19.18
N THR A 594 -24.41 14.02 18.95
CA THR A 594 -25.25 14.16 17.76
C THR A 594 -24.40 14.16 16.48
N VAL A 595 -23.30 14.92 16.47
CA VAL A 595 -22.34 14.98 15.35
C VAL A 595 -21.67 13.62 15.15
N SER A 596 -21.18 12.97 16.23
CA SER A 596 -20.52 11.67 16.18
C SER A 596 -21.39 10.60 15.51
N ARG A 597 -22.67 10.52 15.90
CA ARG A 597 -23.62 9.53 15.36
C ARG A 597 -23.95 9.78 13.90
N ALA A 598 -24.09 11.06 13.51
CA ALA A 598 -24.35 11.46 12.14
C ALA A 598 -23.15 11.15 11.23
N VAL A 599 -21.95 11.59 11.58
CA VAL A 599 -20.72 11.39 10.79
C VAL A 599 -20.44 9.90 10.53
N LEU A 600 -20.60 9.03 11.54
CA LEU A 600 -20.41 7.59 11.34
C LEU A 600 -21.45 6.96 10.39
N SER A 601 -22.68 7.48 10.38
CA SER A 601 -23.72 7.01 9.45
C SER A 601 -23.42 7.43 8.01
N ASP A 602 -22.99 8.68 7.83
CA ASP A 602 -22.65 9.24 6.53
C ASP A 602 -21.40 8.61 5.93
N ALA A 603 -20.37 8.35 6.74
CA ALA A 603 -19.17 7.65 6.30
C ALA A 603 -19.49 6.27 5.71
N VAL A 604 -20.44 5.53 6.31
CA VAL A 604 -20.92 4.26 5.76
C VAL A 604 -21.68 4.49 4.46
N ALA A 605 -22.57 5.48 4.38
CA ALA A 605 -23.35 5.76 3.17
C ALA A 605 -22.47 6.17 1.98
N LEU A 606 -21.50 7.07 2.19
CA LEU A 606 -20.59 7.58 1.17
C LEU A 606 -19.78 6.46 0.48
N VAL A 607 -19.30 5.49 1.24
CA VAL A 607 -18.48 4.39 0.70
C VAL A 607 -19.34 3.24 0.21
N ARG A 608 -20.34 2.82 1.00
CA ARG A 608 -21.17 1.67 0.66
C ARG A 608 -22.09 1.95 -0.53
N GLY A 609 -22.50 3.20 -0.73
CA GLY A 609 -23.30 3.63 -1.87
C GLY A 609 -22.51 3.73 -3.18
N ASP A 610 -21.18 3.83 -3.14
CA ASP A 610 -20.34 4.04 -4.33
C ASP A 610 -19.93 2.71 -4.99
N ARG A 611 -20.33 2.48 -6.24
CA ARG A 611 -19.98 1.25 -6.95
C ARG A 611 -18.48 1.10 -7.18
N PHE A 612 -17.75 2.20 -7.35
CA PHE A 612 -16.30 2.19 -7.58
C PHE A 612 -15.48 1.97 -6.32
N TYR A 613 -16.11 1.91 -5.14
CA TYR A 613 -15.50 1.46 -3.89
C TYR A 613 -16.03 0.10 -3.42
N THR A 614 -16.90 -0.52 -4.22
CA THR A 614 -17.56 -1.77 -3.89
C THR A 614 -17.52 -2.71 -5.10
N LYS A 615 -18.58 -2.77 -5.90
CA LYS A 615 -18.73 -3.70 -7.04
C LYS A 615 -17.62 -3.59 -8.09
N ASP A 616 -17.28 -2.36 -8.49
CA ASP A 616 -16.28 -2.08 -9.54
C ASP A 616 -14.86 -1.88 -8.96
N TYR A 617 -14.68 -2.00 -7.64
CA TYR A 617 -13.38 -1.93 -6.97
C TYR A 617 -12.67 -3.29 -7.02
N ASN A 618 -12.06 -3.60 -8.15
CA ASN A 618 -11.39 -4.89 -8.36
C ASN A 618 -10.13 -4.74 -9.24
N PRO A 619 -9.24 -5.75 -9.25
CA PRO A 619 -8.00 -5.70 -10.03
C PRO A 619 -8.20 -5.55 -11.54
N ARG A 620 -9.34 -5.95 -12.10
CA ARG A 620 -9.61 -5.78 -13.55
C ARG A 620 -9.92 -4.32 -13.89
N THR A 621 -10.66 -3.62 -13.04
CA THR A 621 -10.93 -2.20 -13.21
C THR A 621 -9.67 -1.36 -12.95
N LEU A 622 -8.94 -1.66 -11.88
CA LEU A 622 -7.79 -0.85 -11.42
C LEU A 622 -6.43 -1.26 -12.00
N THR A 623 -6.31 -2.40 -12.70
CA THR A 623 -5.06 -3.18 -12.91
C THR A 623 -4.60 -3.90 -11.64
N ASN A 624 -3.91 -5.03 -11.79
CA ASN A 624 -3.36 -5.78 -10.65
C ASN A 624 -2.37 -4.91 -9.87
N TRP A 625 -1.49 -4.20 -10.59
CA TRP A 625 -0.53 -3.29 -9.99
C TRP A 625 -1.21 -2.12 -9.26
N GLY A 626 -2.17 -1.47 -9.93
CA GLY A 626 -2.90 -0.34 -9.36
C GLY A 626 -3.69 -0.71 -8.11
N TYR A 627 -4.32 -1.89 -8.11
CA TYR A 627 -5.03 -2.44 -6.96
C TYR A 627 -4.08 -2.69 -5.79
N ARG A 628 -2.98 -3.42 -6.02
CA ARG A 628 -2.00 -3.75 -4.98
C ARG A 628 -1.24 -2.54 -4.44
N LEU A 629 -0.98 -1.53 -5.27
CA LEU A 629 -0.31 -0.29 -4.87
C LEU A 629 -1.06 0.40 -3.72
N VAL A 630 -2.39 0.47 -3.82
CA VAL A 630 -3.24 1.21 -2.87
C VAL A 630 -3.90 0.31 -1.82
N ASP A 631 -3.75 -1.01 -1.96
CA ASP A 631 -4.22 -2.01 -1.01
C ASP A 631 -3.58 -1.83 0.38
N HIS A 632 -4.25 -2.33 1.40
CA HIS A 632 -3.81 -2.25 2.79
C HIS A 632 -3.26 -3.60 3.26
N ASP A 633 -2.48 -3.59 4.33
CA ASP A 633 -1.90 -4.79 4.90
C ASP A 633 -2.03 -4.74 6.42
N THR A 634 -2.87 -5.59 7.00
CA THR A 634 -3.12 -5.59 8.45
C THR A 634 -1.90 -6.01 9.28
N ASP A 635 -0.88 -6.64 8.68
CA ASP A 635 0.39 -6.92 9.35
C ASP A 635 1.30 -5.68 9.42
N ILE A 636 1.00 -4.62 8.68
CA ILE A 636 1.76 -3.35 8.63
C ILE A 636 0.87 -2.23 9.18
N ASP A 637 1.25 -1.65 10.31
CA ASP A 637 0.53 -0.53 10.95
C ASP A 637 -0.98 -0.77 11.09
N ASN A 638 -1.40 -2.02 11.32
CA ASN A 638 -2.79 -2.43 11.43
C ASN A 638 -3.64 -2.02 10.19
N GLY A 639 -3.00 -1.89 9.03
CA GLY A 639 -3.61 -1.54 7.74
C GLY A 639 -3.39 -0.10 7.27
N CYS A 640 -2.83 0.82 8.07
CA CYS A 640 -2.66 2.22 7.68
C CYS A 640 -1.91 2.37 6.34
N VAL A 641 -2.33 3.31 5.50
CA VAL A 641 -1.76 3.52 4.15
C VAL A 641 -1.35 4.95 3.86
N PHE A 642 -1.55 5.89 4.79
CA PHE A 642 -1.26 7.30 4.53
C PHE A 642 0.21 7.57 4.21
N TYR A 643 1.12 6.80 4.82
CA TYR A 643 2.56 6.88 4.54
C TYR A 643 2.89 6.69 3.05
N LYS A 644 2.09 5.90 2.32
CA LYS A 644 2.29 5.69 0.88
C LYS A 644 2.17 7.00 0.11
N LEU A 645 1.28 7.91 0.52
CA LEU A 645 1.14 9.21 -0.13
C LEU A 645 2.38 10.09 0.12
N PHE A 646 2.85 10.14 1.37
CA PHE A 646 4.04 10.91 1.76
C PHE A 646 5.30 10.43 1.03
N LEU A 647 5.58 9.13 1.08
CA LEU A 647 6.78 8.52 0.51
C LEU A 647 6.78 8.52 -1.03
N ARG A 648 5.63 8.74 -1.66
CA ARG A 648 5.52 8.91 -3.13
C ARG A 648 5.57 10.37 -3.56
N ALA A 649 5.00 11.28 -2.78
CA ALA A 649 5.02 12.71 -3.09
C ALA A 649 6.38 13.36 -2.78
N PHE A 650 7.09 12.86 -1.76
CA PHE A 650 8.38 13.38 -1.28
C PHE A 650 9.37 12.25 -0.96
N PRO A 651 9.74 11.41 -1.94
CA PRO A 651 10.56 10.20 -1.71
C PRO A 651 11.95 10.47 -1.11
N ASN A 652 12.43 11.72 -1.21
CA ASN A 652 13.75 12.13 -0.74
C ASN A 652 13.73 12.96 0.55
N HIS A 653 12.59 13.12 1.24
CA HIS A 653 12.51 13.96 2.46
C HIS A 653 12.11 13.17 3.71
N PHE A 654 11.32 12.11 3.53
CA PHE A 654 10.88 11.26 4.62
C PHE A 654 11.65 9.94 4.60
N LYS A 655 12.23 9.57 5.74
CA LYS A 655 12.72 8.21 5.93
C LYS A 655 11.56 7.22 5.83
N GLN A 656 11.86 6.01 5.37
CA GLN A 656 10.89 4.93 5.21
C GLN A 656 10.06 4.65 6.46
N ASN A 657 10.61 4.87 7.66
CA ASN A 657 9.94 4.64 8.94
C ASN A 657 9.62 5.94 9.73
N SER A 658 9.49 7.08 9.04
CA SER A 658 9.23 8.36 9.71
C SER A 658 7.82 8.44 10.31
N VAL A 659 7.72 8.77 11.60
CA VAL A 659 6.40 8.96 12.26
C VAL A 659 5.56 10.05 11.60
N TYR A 660 6.22 11.06 11.01
CA TYR A 660 5.55 12.15 10.28
C TYR A 660 4.85 11.67 9.02
N ALA A 661 5.25 10.53 8.44
CA ALA A 661 4.59 9.92 7.29
C ALA A 661 3.54 8.87 7.71
N HIS A 662 3.85 8.07 8.73
CA HIS A 662 3.00 6.95 9.15
C HIS A 662 1.80 7.35 10.01
N TYR A 663 1.96 8.36 10.88
CA TYR A 663 0.88 8.80 11.78
C TYR A 663 0.70 10.33 11.77
N PRO A 664 0.52 10.97 10.60
CA PRO A 664 0.46 12.44 10.48
C PRO A 664 -0.76 13.07 11.15
N LEU A 665 -1.78 12.27 11.49
CA LEU A 665 -3.07 12.71 12.04
C LEU A 665 -3.04 12.92 13.57
N THR A 666 -1.96 12.52 14.25
CA THR A 666 -1.72 12.75 15.67
C THR A 666 -0.36 13.41 15.81
N ILE A 667 -0.21 14.39 16.71
CA ILE A 667 1.09 15.08 16.84
C ILE A 667 2.21 14.07 17.24
N PRO A 668 3.46 14.25 16.76
CA PRO A 668 4.52 13.25 16.95
C PRO A 668 4.81 12.88 18.40
N SER A 669 4.71 13.85 19.33
CA SER A 669 4.94 13.62 20.76
C SER A 669 3.91 12.67 21.38
N ALA A 670 2.62 12.88 21.09
CA ALA A 670 1.54 12.02 21.57
C ALA A 670 1.57 10.63 20.91
N MET A 671 1.98 10.56 19.65
CA MET A 671 2.15 9.26 18.97
C MET A 671 3.35 8.50 19.51
N GLN A 672 4.43 9.18 19.92
CA GLN A 672 5.56 8.54 20.57
C GLN A 672 5.15 7.86 21.88
N GLU A 673 4.31 8.50 22.69
CA GLU A 673 3.76 7.90 23.91
C GLU A 673 2.91 6.68 23.61
N ALA A 674 1.96 6.78 22.66
CA ALA A 674 1.13 5.66 22.27
C ALA A 674 1.93 4.49 21.69
N LEU A 675 2.95 4.74 20.86
CA LEU A 675 3.82 3.68 20.33
C LEU A 675 4.71 3.07 21.41
N LYS A 676 5.12 3.81 22.44
CA LYS A 676 5.82 3.26 23.61
C LYS A 676 4.91 2.32 24.41
N ASP A 677 3.66 2.72 24.65
CA ASP A 677 2.67 1.89 25.32
C ASP A 677 2.40 0.59 24.53
N LEU A 678 2.40 0.67 23.19
CA LEU A 678 2.28 -0.48 22.29
C LEU A 678 3.60 -1.26 22.09
N LYS A 679 4.73 -0.80 22.64
CA LYS A 679 6.08 -1.37 22.45
C LYS A 679 6.54 -1.42 20.98
N LYS A 680 6.06 -0.47 20.17
CA LYS A 680 6.38 -0.31 18.74
C LYS A 680 7.23 0.92 18.44
N ASP A 681 7.54 1.75 19.44
CA ASP A 681 8.32 2.99 19.29
C ASP A 681 9.67 2.77 18.57
N LYS A 682 10.34 1.64 18.82
CA LYS A 682 11.61 1.28 18.18
C LYS A 682 11.52 1.06 16.66
N LEU A 683 10.32 0.88 16.11
CA LEU A 683 10.12 0.70 14.67
C LEU A 683 10.20 2.04 13.92
N TYR A 684 9.98 3.17 14.59
CA TYR A 684 9.80 4.46 13.94
C TYR A 684 10.91 5.46 14.27
N ASP A 685 11.19 6.33 13.30
CA ASP A 685 12.04 7.50 13.46
C ASP A 685 11.17 8.72 13.78
N PHE A 686 11.45 9.36 14.93
CA PHE A 686 10.74 10.54 15.42
C PHE A 686 11.47 11.86 15.08
N SER A 687 12.57 11.79 14.31
CA SER A 687 13.29 13.00 13.93
C SER A 687 12.53 13.74 12.82
N LYS A 688 12.65 15.07 12.81
CA LYS A 688 12.09 15.90 11.75
C LYS A 688 12.61 15.43 10.38
N PRO A 689 11.74 15.32 9.36
CA PRO A 689 12.14 15.00 8.00
C PRO A 689 13.26 15.92 7.49
N LYS A 690 14.17 15.36 6.69
CA LYS A 690 15.29 16.09 6.08
C LYS A 690 15.53 15.57 4.67
N ALA A 691 15.84 16.48 3.77
CA ALA A 691 16.22 16.12 2.41
C ALA A 691 17.44 15.19 2.40
N THR A 692 17.35 14.10 1.64
CA THR A 692 18.46 13.20 1.31
C THR A 692 18.89 13.45 -0.13
N HIS A 693 20.19 13.50 -0.38
CA HIS A 693 20.72 13.68 -1.73
C HIS A 693 20.72 12.38 -2.52
N HIS A 694 20.47 12.47 -3.83
CA HIS A 694 20.64 11.34 -4.73
C HIS A 694 22.12 10.91 -4.76
N PRO A 695 22.40 9.60 -4.80
CA PRO A 695 23.76 9.12 -4.95
C PRO A 695 24.42 9.66 -6.22
N HIS A 696 25.69 10.03 -6.14
CA HIS A 696 26.48 10.35 -7.32
C HIS A 696 26.76 9.09 -8.13
N MET A 697 26.48 9.10 -9.42
CA MET A 697 26.63 7.93 -10.27
C MET A 697 28.05 7.83 -10.85
N VAL A 698 28.66 6.65 -10.73
CA VAL A 698 29.96 6.29 -11.32
C VAL A 698 29.75 5.20 -12.37
N LYS A 699 30.31 5.41 -13.55
CA LYS A 699 30.07 4.64 -14.78
C LYS A 699 31.35 4.06 -15.38
N GLU A 700 32.48 4.75 -15.23
CA GLU A 700 33.78 4.33 -15.76
C GLU A 700 34.31 3.10 -15.01
N TYR A 701 34.80 2.10 -15.73
CA TYR A 701 35.29 0.84 -15.12
C TYR A 701 36.43 1.09 -14.14
N LYS A 702 37.40 1.91 -14.54
CA LYS A 702 38.58 2.20 -13.72
C LYS A 702 38.17 2.83 -12.39
N LEU A 703 37.41 3.92 -12.43
CA LEU A 703 36.93 4.60 -11.23
C LEU A 703 36.05 3.69 -10.36
N ALA A 704 35.16 2.90 -10.97
CA ALA A 704 34.33 1.92 -10.25
C ALA A 704 35.19 0.93 -9.45
N THR A 705 36.25 0.38 -10.07
CA THR A 705 37.16 -0.56 -9.39
C THR A 705 38.03 0.08 -8.32
N GLU A 706 38.44 1.35 -8.50
CA GLU A 706 39.19 2.12 -7.50
C GLU A 706 38.33 2.41 -6.27
N ILE A 707 37.10 2.87 -6.46
CA ILE A 707 36.13 3.14 -5.37
C ILE A 707 35.82 1.87 -4.59
N MET A 708 35.63 0.72 -5.26
CA MET A 708 35.36 -0.54 -4.56
C MET A 708 36.55 -1.07 -3.74
N LYS A 709 37.78 -0.65 -4.06
CA LYS A 709 39.00 -1.01 -3.32
C LYS A 709 39.29 -0.05 -2.15
N ASP A 710 38.92 1.22 -2.26
CA ASP A 710 39.21 2.24 -1.24
C ASP A 710 38.23 2.18 -0.07
N GLN A 711 38.50 1.27 0.86
CA GLN A 711 37.76 1.14 2.13
C GLN A 711 38.01 2.31 3.08
N ALA A 712 39.01 3.17 2.85
CA ALA A 712 39.30 4.29 3.75
C ALA A 712 38.35 5.47 3.46
N THR A 713 38.06 5.72 2.19
CA THR A 713 37.21 6.83 1.73
C THR A 713 35.77 6.39 1.47
N PHE A 714 35.54 5.17 0.96
CA PHE A 714 34.23 4.69 0.54
C PHE A 714 33.80 3.45 1.34
N LYS A 715 32.84 3.63 2.25
CA LYS A 715 32.36 2.61 3.18
C LYS A 715 31.17 1.83 2.62
N VAL A 716 31.06 0.56 3.00
CA VAL A 716 29.86 -0.24 2.73
C VAL A 716 28.64 0.30 3.48
N THR A 717 27.45 0.15 2.89
CA THR A 717 26.18 0.68 3.44
C THR A 717 25.28 -0.40 4.05
N TRP A 718 25.63 -1.68 3.90
CA TRP A 718 24.75 -2.81 4.24
C TRP A 718 24.69 -3.15 5.73
N GLY A 719 25.64 -2.67 6.55
CA GLY A 719 25.77 -3.07 7.95
C GLY A 719 24.55 -2.78 8.82
N ALA A 720 23.91 -1.62 8.65
CA ALA A 720 22.74 -1.24 9.43
C ALA A 720 21.53 -2.16 9.17
N ALA A 721 21.27 -2.47 7.89
CA ALA A 721 20.24 -3.42 7.47
C ALA A 721 20.49 -4.84 8.03
N MET A 722 21.75 -5.29 7.99
CA MET A 722 22.13 -6.60 8.54
C MET A 722 21.95 -6.67 10.06
N GLU A 723 22.39 -5.66 10.79
CA GLU A 723 22.19 -5.57 12.24
C GLU A 723 20.70 -5.52 12.61
N TYR A 724 19.89 -4.77 11.84
CA TYR A 724 18.44 -4.70 12.07
C TYR A 724 17.77 -6.07 11.96
N ILE A 725 18.09 -6.86 10.92
CA ILE A 725 17.45 -8.16 10.70
C ILE A 725 18.02 -9.25 11.61
N MET A 726 19.35 -9.31 11.76
CA MET A 726 20.06 -10.45 12.36
C MET A 726 20.65 -10.15 13.75
N GLY A 727 20.54 -8.92 14.23
CA GLY A 727 21.01 -8.50 15.55
C GLY A 727 22.49 -8.12 15.60
N PRO A 728 23.02 -7.76 16.79
CA PRO A 728 24.33 -7.13 16.95
C PRO A 728 25.51 -7.97 16.44
N SER A 729 25.41 -9.30 16.45
CA SER A 729 26.46 -10.19 15.96
C SER A 729 26.73 -10.02 14.46
N ALA A 730 25.77 -9.51 13.69
CA ALA A 730 25.91 -9.29 12.26
C ALA A 730 26.90 -8.16 11.91
N LYS A 731 27.26 -7.28 12.85
CA LYS A 731 28.29 -6.24 12.65
C LYS A 731 29.63 -6.81 12.19
N ASP A 732 29.95 -8.01 12.66
CA ASP A 732 31.21 -8.67 12.40
C ASP A 732 31.16 -9.48 11.08
N PHE A 733 30.02 -9.53 10.38
CA PHE A 733 29.86 -10.22 9.11
C PHE A 733 30.68 -9.58 7.99
N MET A 734 31.23 -10.37 7.08
CA MET A 734 32.17 -9.91 6.05
C MET A 734 31.68 -8.77 5.13
N LEU A 735 30.37 -8.59 4.97
CA LEU A 735 29.78 -7.52 4.15
C LEU A 735 29.17 -6.38 4.99
N ALA A 736 29.13 -6.51 6.31
CA ALA A 736 28.53 -5.51 7.20
C ALA A 736 29.47 -4.33 7.48
N GLY A 737 30.77 -4.44 7.19
CA GLY A 737 31.75 -3.40 7.47
C GLY A 737 33.13 -3.69 6.89
N ASP A 738 34.04 -2.73 7.09
CA ASP A 738 35.40 -2.70 6.54
C ASP A 738 36.49 -3.05 7.59
N GLY A 739 36.11 -3.55 8.76
CA GLY A 739 37.01 -3.76 9.89
C GLY A 739 37.75 -5.10 9.87
N PRO A 740 38.78 -5.28 10.73
CA PRO A 740 39.53 -6.54 10.83
C PRO A 740 38.66 -7.77 11.13
N LYS A 741 37.58 -7.59 11.90
CA LYS A 741 36.61 -8.66 12.18
C LYS A 741 35.83 -9.09 10.94
N ASN A 742 35.45 -8.15 10.07
CA ASN A 742 34.78 -8.44 8.80
C ASN A 742 35.73 -9.22 7.87
N THR A 743 37.01 -8.84 7.82
CA THR A 743 38.04 -9.60 7.08
C THR A 743 38.24 -11.01 7.66
N ALA A 744 38.27 -11.15 8.99
CA ALA A 744 38.36 -12.46 9.66
C ALA A 744 37.14 -13.34 9.36
N SER A 745 35.93 -12.76 9.37
CA SER A 745 34.70 -13.44 8.97
C SER A 745 34.79 -13.97 7.54
N ARG A 746 35.27 -13.15 6.59
CA ARG A 746 35.49 -13.58 5.20
C ARG A 746 36.43 -14.77 5.13
N SER A 747 37.58 -14.70 5.81
CA SER A 747 38.58 -15.77 5.80
C SER A 747 38.04 -17.07 6.40
N MET A 748 37.31 -16.99 7.52
CA MET A 748 36.70 -18.13 8.18
C MET A 748 35.67 -18.81 7.29
N VAL A 749 34.70 -18.07 6.75
CA VAL A 749 33.65 -18.64 5.89
C VAL A 749 34.25 -19.17 4.59
N SER A 750 35.21 -18.47 3.99
CA SER A 750 35.93 -18.94 2.79
C SER A 750 36.61 -20.30 3.02
N LYS A 751 37.38 -20.44 4.10
CA LYS A 751 38.07 -21.70 4.45
C LYS A 751 37.09 -22.84 4.74
N ALA A 752 35.94 -22.53 5.33
CA ALA A 752 34.92 -23.53 5.61
C ALA A 752 34.17 -23.97 4.35
N LEU A 753 33.93 -23.04 3.41
CA LEU A 753 33.15 -23.26 2.20
C LEU A 753 33.94 -23.92 1.06
N TYR A 754 35.22 -23.57 0.87
CA TYR A 754 36.05 -24.06 -0.22
C TYR A 754 37.02 -25.14 0.26
N VAL A 755 36.67 -26.41 0.03
CA VAL A 755 37.50 -27.58 0.35
C VAL A 755 37.97 -28.30 -0.92
N SER A 756 38.79 -29.35 -0.79
CA SER A 756 39.26 -30.16 -1.92
C SER A 756 38.08 -30.72 -2.74
N GLU A 757 38.19 -30.73 -4.07
CA GLU A 757 37.15 -31.21 -5.02
C GLU A 757 35.81 -30.43 -5.01
N TRP A 758 35.73 -29.26 -4.35
CA TRP A 758 34.47 -28.50 -4.21
C TRP A 758 33.78 -28.17 -5.54
N GLU A 759 34.51 -27.78 -6.57
CA GLU A 759 33.95 -27.45 -7.89
C GLU A 759 33.25 -28.65 -8.55
N LYS A 760 33.80 -29.85 -8.36
CA LYS A 760 33.26 -31.10 -8.89
C LYS A 760 31.96 -31.48 -8.17
N GLU A 761 31.92 -31.32 -6.85
CA GLU A 761 30.71 -31.58 -6.04
C GLU A 761 29.58 -30.60 -6.37
N ILE A 762 29.89 -29.31 -6.54
CA ILE A 762 28.92 -28.30 -6.98
C ILE A 762 28.34 -28.68 -8.34
N ARG A 763 29.21 -29.00 -9.31
CA ARG A 763 28.79 -29.38 -10.66
C ARG A 763 27.89 -30.61 -10.62
N ALA A 764 28.27 -31.65 -9.87
CA ALA A 764 27.48 -32.86 -9.72
C ALA A 764 26.10 -32.58 -9.12
N PHE A 765 26.02 -31.77 -8.05
CA PHE A 765 24.77 -31.39 -7.42
C PHE A 765 23.84 -30.63 -8.39
N TYR A 766 24.34 -29.57 -9.02
CA TYR A 766 23.50 -28.75 -9.90
C TYR A 766 23.09 -29.50 -11.16
N THR A 767 23.94 -30.37 -11.71
CA THR A 767 23.51 -31.28 -12.80
C THR A 767 22.35 -32.17 -12.36
N ALA A 768 22.47 -32.83 -11.19
CA ALA A 768 21.43 -33.73 -10.70
C ALA A 768 20.13 -32.97 -10.38
N LYS A 769 20.22 -31.90 -9.57
CA LYS A 769 19.07 -31.16 -9.09
C LYS A 769 18.35 -30.40 -10.21
N THR A 770 19.07 -29.83 -11.20
CA THR A 770 18.41 -29.19 -12.35
C THR A 770 17.62 -30.20 -13.18
N ARG A 771 18.14 -31.41 -13.40
CA ARG A 771 17.42 -32.47 -14.10
C ARG A 771 16.20 -32.96 -13.33
N GLU A 772 16.35 -33.14 -12.02
CA GLU A 772 15.26 -33.53 -11.13
C GLU A 772 14.14 -32.49 -11.16
N LEU A 773 14.44 -31.20 -10.97
CA LEU A 773 13.45 -30.13 -11.02
C LEU A 773 12.82 -30.01 -12.41
N LEU A 774 13.57 -30.20 -13.49
CA LEU A 774 12.99 -30.25 -14.84
C LEU A 774 12.04 -31.43 -15.00
N ALA A 775 12.35 -32.60 -14.45
CA ALA A 775 11.47 -33.77 -14.52
C ALA A 775 10.22 -33.63 -13.63
N GLU A 776 10.37 -33.07 -12.44
CA GLU A 776 9.29 -32.93 -11.44
C GLU A 776 8.35 -31.77 -11.76
N LYS A 777 8.91 -30.60 -12.10
CA LYS A 777 8.14 -29.35 -12.24
C LYS A 777 7.63 -29.10 -13.65
N SER A 778 8.14 -29.83 -14.65
CA SER A 778 7.60 -29.73 -16.00
C SER A 778 6.31 -30.52 -16.14
N ALA A 779 5.43 -30.03 -17.01
CA ALA A 779 4.21 -30.72 -17.37
C ALA A 779 4.17 -30.92 -18.88
N LYS A 780 3.70 -32.10 -19.30
CA LYS A 780 3.33 -32.32 -20.70
C LYS A 780 2.02 -31.59 -20.98
N ILE A 781 2.09 -30.56 -21.81
CA ILE A 781 0.94 -29.76 -22.24
C ILE A 781 0.79 -29.96 -23.74
N ALA A 782 -0.28 -30.66 -24.14
CA ALA A 782 -0.45 -31.13 -25.51
C ALA A 782 0.74 -31.99 -25.99
N ASP A 783 1.47 -31.54 -27.00
CA ASP A 783 2.57 -32.25 -27.67
C ASP A 783 3.97 -31.76 -27.27
N PHE A 784 4.09 -30.88 -26.28
CA PHE A 784 5.36 -30.37 -25.77
C PHE A 784 5.42 -30.41 -24.24
N ASN A 785 6.63 -30.34 -23.72
CA ASN A 785 6.88 -30.16 -22.29
C ASN A 785 6.95 -28.66 -21.98
N GLN A 786 6.42 -28.22 -20.84
CA GLN A 786 6.45 -26.83 -20.40
C GLN A 786 6.83 -26.73 -18.92
N VAL A 787 7.63 -25.70 -18.58
CA VAL A 787 7.97 -25.35 -17.19
C VAL A 787 8.16 -23.84 -17.06
N ASP A 788 7.98 -23.29 -15.85
CA ASP A 788 8.55 -21.99 -15.53
C ASP A 788 10.03 -22.14 -15.17
N ILE A 789 10.91 -21.79 -16.11
CA ILE A 789 12.33 -22.09 -15.96
C ILE A 789 13.02 -21.23 -14.91
N ILE A 790 12.50 -20.03 -14.65
CA ILE A 790 13.07 -19.13 -13.63
C ILE A 790 12.54 -19.53 -12.26
N ARG A 791 11.22 -19.61 -12.11
CA ARG A 791 10.57 -19.85 -10.82
C ARG A 791 10.83 -21.25 -10.30
N ASP A 792 10.59 -22.28 -11.12
CA ASP A 792 10.50 -23.66 -10.67
C ASP A 792 11.82 -24.43 -10.79
N VAL A 793 12.77 -23.93 -11.58
CA VAL A 793 14.07 -24.58 -11.80
C VAL A 793 15.21 -23.67 -11.33
N GLY A 794 15.31 -22.48 -11.90
CA GLY A 794 16.38 -21.51 -11.61
C GLY A 794 16.47 -21.18 -10.12
N ASN A 795 15.38 -20.67 -9.55
CA ASN A 795 15.32 -20.24 -8.17
C ASN A 795 15.40 -21.45 -7.21
N LEU A 796 14.65 -22.52 -7.48
CA LEU A 796 14.55 -23.66 -6.57
C LEU A 796 15.85 -24.46 -6.48
N ALA A 797 16.63 -24.58 -7.55
CA ALA A 797 17.94 -25.24 -7.49
C ALA A 797 18.85 -24.61 -6.41
N HIS A 798 18.83 -23.28 -6.27
CA HIS A 798 19.57 -22.59 -5.23
C HIS A 798 18.94 -22.70 -3.84
N VAL A 799 17.61 -22.78 -3.74
CA VAL A 799 16.90 -23.04 -2.48
C VAL A 799 17.31 -24.40 -1.91
N HIS A 800 17.27 -25.45 -2.74
CA HIS A 800 17.70 -26.81 -2.36
C HIS A 800 19.17 -26.83 -1.94
N PHE A 801 20.06 -26.23 -2.74
CA PHE A 801 21.49 -26.18 -2.39
C PHE A 801 21.73 -25.48 -1.06
N CYS A 802 21.11 -24.31 -0.84
CA CYS A 802 21.24 -23.55 0.39
C CYS A 802 20.66 -24.31 1.60
N ALA A 803 19.53 -25.00 1.41
CA ALA A 803 18.90 -25.80 2.44
C ALA A 803 19.77 -26.98 2.88
N GLU A 804 20.44 -27.65 1.95
CA GLU A 804 21.38 -28.72 2.26
C GLU A 804 22.65 -28.20 2.93
N LEU A 805 23.17 -27.07 2.44
CA LEU A 805 24.43 -26.52 2.92
C LEU A 805 24.33 -26.01 4.37
N PHE A 806 23.20 -25.40 4.73
CA PHE A 806 22.99 -24.79 6.06
C PHE A 806 21.94 -25.51 6.91
N MET A 807 21.49 -26.69 6.50
CA MET A 807 20.48 -27.49 7.21
C MET A 807 19.18 -26.70 7.48
N LEU A 808 18.70 -25.98 6.46
CA LEU A 808 17.46 -25.20 6.54
C LEU A 808 16.24 -26.12 6.45
N PRO A 809 15.14 -25.85 7.18
CA PRO A 809 14.01 -26.76 7.33
C PRO A 809 13.07 -26.76 6.09
N LEU A 810 13.62 -27.11 4.92
CA LEU A 810 12.88 -27.21 3.66
C LEU A 810 11.94 -28.41 3.68
N LYS A 811 10.72 -28.19 3.21
CA LYS A 811 9.68 -29.19 3.08
C LYS A 811 9.58 -29.68 1.63
N THR A 812 9.71 -30.98 1.47
CA THR A 812 9.57 -31.70 0.19
C THR A 812 8.84 -33.02 0.45
N ASP A 813 8.51 -33.77 -0.60
CA ASP A 813 7.93 -35.11 -0.44
C ASP A 813 8.90 -36.07 0.28
N GLU A 814 10.21 -35.91 0.06
CA GLU A 814 11.28 -36.62 0.78
C GLU A 814 11.42 -36.15 2.23
N ARG A 815 11.02 -34.90 2.53
CA ARG A 815 11.14 -34.24 3.84
C ARG A 815 9.77 -33.69 4.28
N PRO A 816 8.78 -34.55 4.53
CA PRO A 816 7.41 -34.11 4.80
C PRO A 816 7.29 -33.35 6.13
N ARG A 817 8.28 -33.48 7.02
CA ARG A 817 8.37 -32.74 8.30
C ARG A 817 9.12 -31.41 8.20
N GLY A 818 9.54 -31.00 7.01
CA GLY A 818 10.05 -29.66 6.77
C GLY A 818 9.01 -28.58 7.09
N ILE A 819 9.49 -27.37 7.40
CA ILE A 819 8.65 -26.27 7.90
C ILE A 819 8.21 -25.36 6.76
N PHE A 820 9.14 -25.01 5.86
CA PHE A 820 8.88 -24.08 4.76
C PHE A 820 8.82 -24.83 3.44
N THR A 821 7.83 -24.54 2.60
CA THR A 821 7.84 -24.98 1.19
C THR A 821 9.00 -24.33 0.44
N GLU A 822 9.30 -24.83 -0.75
CA GLU A 822 10.30 -24.24 -1.65
C GLU A 822 10.03 -22.75 -1.92
N ALA A 823 8.78 -22.40 -2.23
CA ALA A 823 8.36 -21.02 -2.47
C ALA A 823 8.44 -20.15 -1.21
N GLU A 824 8.01 -20.65 -0.04
CA GLU A 824 8.10 -19.93 1.22
C GLU A 824 9.56 -19.64 1.59
N LEU A 825 10.45 -20.64 1.50
CA LEU A 825 11.86 -20.46 1.80
C LEU A 825 12.54 -19.51 0.81
N TYR A 826 12.20 -19.60 -0.48
CA TYR A 826 12.65 -18.66 -1.49
C TYR A 826 12.26 -17.22 -1.14
N LEU A 827 11.00 -16.97 -0.81
CA LEU A 827 10.49 -15.64 -0.46
C LEU A 827 11.14 -15.07 0.80
N ILE A 828 11.40 -15.90 1.81
CA ILE A 828 12.13 -15.50 3.03
C ILE A 828 13.54 -15.02 2.66
N MET A 829 14.31 -15.83 1.93
CA MET A 829 15.69 -15.48 1.54
C MET A 829 15.74 -14.26 0.63
N SER A 830 14.80 -14.20 -0.30
CA SER A 830 14.55 -13.09 -1.21
C SER A 830 14.27 -11.79 -0.49
N SER A 831 13.46 -11.81 0.57
CA SER A 831 13.14 -10.62 1.35
C SER A 831 14.37 -10.11 2.13
N VAL A 832 15.18 -11.02 2.69
CA VAL A 832 16.44 -10.67 3.36
C VAL A 832 17.41 -10.04 2.37
N PHE A 833 17.60 -10.68 1.22
CA PHE A 833 18.49 -10.20 0.17
C PHE A 833 18.03 -8.84 -0.39
N ALA A 834 16.73 -8.70 -0.66
CA ALA A 834 16.14 -7.46 -1.14
C ALA A 834 16.32 -6.33 -0.14
N LEU A 835 16.09 -6.54 1.15
CA LEU A 835 16.28 -5.50 2.15
C LEU A 835 17.74 -5.03 2.24
N ILE A 836 18.68 -5.97 2.17
CA ILE A 836 20.11 -5.65 2.31
C ILE A 836 20.66 -4.96 1.06
N PHE A 837 20.27 -5.40 -0.14
CA PHE A 837 20.93 -5.00 -1.39
C PHE A 837 20.05 -4.18 -2.35
N PHE A 838 18.73 -4.26 -2.23
CA PHE A 838 17.75 -3.69 -3.18
C PHE A 838 16.62 -2.91 -2.50
N ASP A 839 16.86 -2.37 -1.30
CA ASP A 839 15.89 -1.50 -0.63
C ASP A 839 15.90 -0.10 -1.24
N VAL A 840 15.23 0.03 -2.39
CA VAL A 840 15.21 1.25 -3.22
C VAL A 840 13.81 1.80 -3.44
N ASP A 841 12.77 1.12 -2.96
CA ASP A 841 11.39 1.60 -3.04
C ASP A 841 10.98 2.29 -1.73
N PRO A 842 10.87 3.64 -1.67
CA PRO A 842 10.60 4.34 -0.42
C PRO A 842 9.35 3.84 0.32
N ALA A 843 8.24 3.62 -0.39
CA ALA A 843 7.00 3.15 0.23
C ALA A 843 6.96 1.64 0.45
N GLY A 844 7.77 0.86 -0.26
CA GLY A 844 7.90 -0.59 -0.07
C GLY A 844 8.86 -0.96 1.06
N SER A 845 9.77 -0.05 1.42
CA SER A 845 10.87 -0.29 2.37
C SER A 845 10.39 -0.63 3.78
N PHE A 846 9.44 0.11 4.35
CA PHE A 846 8.94 -0.19 5.71
C PHE A 846 8.26 -1.57 5.83
N PRO A 847 7.29 -1.93 4.95
CA PRO A 847 6.76 -3.29 4.91
C PRO A 847 7.85 -4.36 4.75
N LEU A 848 8.84 -4.12 3.89
CA LEU A 848 9.96 -5.03 3.68
C LEU A 848 10.75 -5.23 4.98
N HIS A 849 11.05 -4.16 5.72
CA HIS A 849 11.73 -4.23 7.02
C HIS A 849 10.96 -5.06 8.04
N VAL A 850 9.69 -4.74 8.27
CA VAL A 850 8.86 -5.43 9.27
C VAL A 850 8.74 -6.92 8.93
N LYS A 851 8.45 -7.25 7.66
CA LYS A 851 8.25 -8.64 7.22
C LYS A 851 9.55 -9.44 7.17
N ALA A 852 10.61 -8.89 6.58
CA ALA A 852 11.90 -9.57 6.49
C ALA A 852 12.52 -9.80 7.88
N HIS A 853 12.38 -8.84 8.80
CA HIS A 853 12.80 -9.03 10.19
C HIS A 853 12.05 -10.20 10.83
N LYS A 854 10.71 -10.20 10.82
CA LYS A 854 9.88 -11.28 11.39
C LYS A 854 10.23 -12.65 10.80
N ALA A 855 10.36 -12.73 9.48
CA ALA A 855 10.72 -13.97 8.78
C ALA A 855 12.11 -14.47 9.18
N THR A 856 13.11 -13.58 9.24
CA THR A 856 14.48 -13.94 9.62
C THR A 856 14.57 -14.35 11.09
N GLN A 857 13.79 -13.72 11.97
CA GLN A 857 13.72 -14.13 13.37
C GLN A 857 13.23 -15.57 13.51
N ILE A 858 12.19 -15.95 12.76
CA ILE A 858 11.68 -17.34 12.76
C ILE A 858 12.75 -18.30 12.23
N LEU A 859 13.32 -18.01 11.06
CA LEU A 859 14.32 -18.87 10.43
C LEU A 859 15.58 -19.02 11.29
N GLY A 860 16.13 -17.92 11.78
CA GLY A 860 17.36 -17.90 12.57
C GLY A 860 17.25 -18.70 13.86
N ASN A 861 16.11 -18.61 14.56
CA ASN A 861 15.86 -19.42 15.76
C ASN A 861 15.84 -20.93 15.47
N ILE A 862 15.41 -21.36 14.28
CA ILE A 862 15.43 -22.77 13.88
C ILE A 862 16.86 -23.20 13.54
N VAL A 863 17.57 -22.39 12.75
CA VAL A 863 18.97 -22.67 12.36
C VAL A 863 19.87 -22.71 13.60
N GLU A 864 19.68 -21.81 14.56
CA GLU A 864 20.41 -21.80 15.85
C GLU A 864 20.25 -23.12 16.59
N LYS A 865 19.02 -23.62 16.73
CA LYS A 865 18.77 -24.92 17.38
C LYS A 865 19.44 -26.08 16.63
N ASN A 866 19.44 -26.06 15.30
CA ASN A 866 20.11 -27.08 14.49
C ASN A 866 21.63 -27.05 14.70
N VAL A 867 22.23 -25.85 14.69
CA VAL A 867 23.68 -25.66 14.92
C VAL A 867 24.07 -26.03 16.35
N GLU A 868 23.26 -25.68 17.36
CA GLU A 868 23.46 -26.11 18.74
C GLU A 868 23.40 -27.63 18.91
N ALA A 869 22.48 -28.30 18.21
CA ALA A 869 22.40 -29.76 18.25
C ALA A 869 23.70 -30.37 17.68
N ILE A 870 24.23 -29.82 16.58
CA ILE A 870 25.48 -30.27 15.98
C ILE A 870 26.68 -30.00 16.90
N SER A 871 26.71 -28.87 17.61
CA SER A 871 27.83 -28.51 18.50
C SER A 871 27.90 -29.36 19.78
N LYS A 872 26.76 -29.78 20.34
CA LYS A 872 26.68 -30.54 21.60
C LYS A 872 26.85 -32.05 21.43
N LEU A 873 26.51 -32.60 20.26
CA LEU A 873 26.26 -34.05 20.14
C LEU A 873 27.29 -34.85 19.36
N GLY A 874 28.39 -34.26 18.87
CA GLY A 874 29.52 -34.99 18.25
C GLY A 874 29.15 -36.35 17.64
N PHE A 875 28.49 -36.35 16.48
CA PHE A 875 28.02 -37.55 15.76
C PHE A 875 26.99 -38.44 16.53
N LEU A 876 25.89 -37.90 17.08
CA LEU A 876 24.76 -38.71 17.60
C LEU A 876 23.35 -38.27 17.12
N HIS A 877 22.98 -38.84 15.97
CA HIS A 877 21.71 -39.39 15.41
C HIS A 877 20.26 -38.90 15.72
N SER A 878 19.89 -38.15 16.76
CA SER A 878 18.44 -38.13 17.15
C SER A 878 17.52 -37.08 16.50
N ILE A 879 17.89 -35.77 16.49
CA ILE A 879 16.98 -34.71 15.98
C ILE A 879 17.13 -34.51 14.46
N THR A 880 18.36 -34.65 13.94
CA THR A 880 18.66 -34.53 12.51
C THR A 880 17.96 -35.61 11.67
N HIS A 881 17.78 -36.82 12.22
CA HIS A 881 17.11 -37.93 11.54
C HIS A 881 15.59 -37.76 11.41
N ALA A 882 14.98 -36.93 12.26
CA ALA A 882 13.55 -36.70 12.22
C ALA A 882 13.11 -35.85 11.02
N ILE A 883 14.00 -34.97 10.52
CA ILE A 883 13.75 -34.05 9.39
C ILE A 883 14.54 -34.49 8.13
N TRP A 884 15.73 -35.08 8.30
CA TRP A 884 16.55 -35.66 7.21
C TRP A 884 16.80 -37.16 7.43
N PRO A 885 15.89 -38.04 6.99
CA PRO A 885 16.03 -39.49 7.18
C PRO A 885 17.08 -40.15 6.25
N GLU A 886 17.34 -39.62 5.05
CA GLU A 886 18.30 -40.22 4.10
C GLU A 886 19.68 -39.53 4.08
N GLU A 887 20.75 -40.28 3.83
CA GLU A 887 22.10 -39.75 3.64
C GLU A 887 22.35 -39.35 2.17
N SER A 888 22.48 -38.05 1.90
CA SER A 888 23.01 -37.55 0.62
C SER A 888 24.47 -37.11 0.78
N GLY A 889 25.26 -37.17 -0.30
CA GLY A 889 26.66 -36.69 -0.30
C GLY A 889 26.79 -35.24 0.19
N LEU A 890 25.83 -34.37 -0.15
CA LEU A 890 25.79 -32.98 0.29
C LEU A 890 25.30 -32.79 1.73
N LYS A 891 24.45 -33.66 2.27
CA LYS A 891 24.05 -33.64 3.69
C LYS A 891 25.25 -33.87 4.60
N SER A 892 26.15 -34.78 4.21
CA SER A 892 27.44 -34.94 4.89
C SER A 892 28.25 -33.65 4.83
N TYR A 893 28.24 -32.97 3.68
CA TYR A 893 28.92 -31.69 3.48
C TYR A 893 28.37 -30.57 4.37
N GLY A 894 27.06 -30.42 4.49
CA GLY A 894 26.42 -29.38 5.32
C GLY A 894 26.74 -29.55 6.82
N ILE A 895 26.67 -30.79 7.33
CA ILE A 895 27.09 -31.10 8.71
C ILE A 895 28.58 -30.78 8.88
N HIS A 896 29.43 -31.22 7.96
CA HIS A 896 30.86 -30.94 8.01
C HIS A 896 31.16 -29.43 7.86
N LEU A 897 30.38 -28.67 7.09
CA LEU A 897 30.51 -27.22 6.97
C LEU A 897 30.22 -26.54 8.31
N ILE A 898 29.10 -26.89 8.94
CA ILE A 898 28.74 -26.36 10.26
C ILE A 898 29.82 -26.73 11.29
N GLN A 899 30.35 -27.95 11.25
CA GLN A 899 31.48 -28.36 12.12
C GLN A 899 32.76 -27.56 11.84
N ARG A 900 33.12 -27.34 10.56
CA ARG A 900 34.28 -26.50 10.18
C ARG A 900 34.10 -25.05 10.65
N LEU A 901 32.88 -24.52 10.60
CA LEU A 901 32.56 -23.20 11.11
C LEU A 901 32.62 -23.15 12.65
N LEU A 902 32.10 -24.16 13.35
CA LEU A 902 32.19 -24.29 14.82
C LEU A 902 33.64 -24.44 15.31
N ALA A 903 34.53 -25.00 14.49
CA ALA A 903 35.96 -25.10 14.79
C ALA A 903 36.65 -23.72 14.92
N SER A 904 35.97 -22.63 14.57
CA SER A 904 36.41 -21.25 14.88
C SER A 904 36.41 -20.93 16.39
N GLY A 905 35.74 -21.74 17.21
CA GLY A 905 35.55 -21.48 18.65
C GLY A 905 34.40 -20.53 18.97
N MET A 906 33.64 -20.09 17.96
CA MET A 906 32.51 -19.18 18.13
C MET A 906 31.27 -19.91 18.70
N PRO A 907 30.53 -19.31 19.66
CA PRO A 907 29.24 -19.83 20.10
C PRO A 907 28.24 -19.98 18.94
N ALA A 908 27.38 -21.00 19.02
CA ALA A 908 26.41 -21.34 17.97
C ALA A 908 25.51 -20.15 17.59
N ASN A 909 25.02 -19.40 18.58
CA ASN A 909 24.18 -18.23 18.34
C ASN A 909 24.94 -17.13 17.56
N GLN A 910 26.16 -16.80 17.98
CA GLN A 910 26.98 -15.78 17.31
C GLN A 910 27.36 -16.22 15.89
N LEU A 911 27.60 -17.51 15.68
CA LEU A 911 27.89 -18.06 14.36
C LEU A 911 26.67 -17.99 13.43
N VAL A 912 25.49 -18.35 13.93
CA VAL A 912 24.25 -18.35 13.14
C VAL A 912 23.84 -16.94 12.75
N TRP A 913 23.69 -16.07 13.74
CA TRP A 913 23.23 -14.69 13.55
C TRP A 913 24.30 -13.78 12.95
N GLY A 914 25.58 -14.06 13.18
CA GLY A 914 26.68 -13.26 12.66
C GLY A 914 27.17 -13.67 11.26
N HIS A 915 27.03 -14.94 10.87
CA HIS A 915 27.73 -15.45 9.67
C HIS A 915 26.92 -16.39 8.78
N ILE A 916 26.13 -17.32 9.33
CA ILE A 916 25.40 -18.31 8.52
C ILE A 916 24.23 -17.66 7.78
N LEU A 917 23.37 -16.91 8.47
CA LEU A 917 22.17 -16.31 7.86
C LEU A 917 22.53 -15.31 6.74
N GLY A 918 23.54 -14.47 6.97
CA GLY A 918 24.06 -13.53 5.95
C GLY A 918 24.61 -14.24 4.72
N THR A 919 25.30 -15.36 4.90
CA THR A 919 25.83 -16.17 3.79
C THR A 919 24.71 -16.87 3.03
N ALA A 920 23.76 -17.49 3.74
CA ALA A 920 22.60 -18.17 3.16
C ALA A 920 21.71 -17.22 2.33
N GLY A 921 21.43 -16.03 2.87
CA GLY A 921 20.64 -15.01 2.17
C GLY A 921 21.28 -14.51 0.87
N GLY A 922 22.62 -14.44 0.81
CA GLY A 922 23.35 -14.05 -0.40
C GLY A 922 23.39 -15.11 -1.51
N MET A 923 23.10 -16.39 -1.21
CA MET A 923 23.27 -17.50 -2.15
C MET A 923 22.08 -17.77 -3.05
N VAL A 924 20.86 -17.55 -2.55
CA VAL A 924 19.64 -17.94 -3.28
C VAL A 924 19.29 -16.92 -4.36
N SER A 925 18.92 -15.70 -3.95
CA SER A 925 18.36 -14.69 -4.86
C SER A 925 19.39 -14.14 -5.84
N ASN A 926 20.66 -13.99 -5.43
CA ASN A 926 21.69 -13.44 -6.32
C ASN A 926 22.03 -14.36 -7.49
N GLN A 927 22.05 -15.69 -7.26
CA GLN A 927 22.34 -16.64 -8.33
C GLN A 927 21.10 -16.90 -9.19
N GLY A 928 19.92 -17.03 -8.57
CA GLY A 928 18.65 -17.19 -9.29
C GLY A 928 18.38 -16.02 -10.24
N GLN A 929 18.60 -14.77 -9.79
CA GLN A 929 18.42 -13.60 -10.65
C GLN A 929 19.37 -13.58 -11.86
N LEU A 930 20.65 -13.91 -11.64
CA LEU A 930 21.66 -13.93 -12.71
C LEU A 930 21.35 -15.04 -13.71
N PHE A 931 20.91 -16.20 -13.24
CA PHE A 931 20.47 -17.28 -14.11
C PHE A 931 19.30 -16.84 -15.00
N GLY A 932 18.27 -16.21 -14.42
CA GLY A 932 17.14 -15.69 -15.16
C GLY A 932 17.54 -14.62 -16.19
N GLN A 933 18.45 -13.71 -15.82
CA GLN A 933 18.99 -12.69 -16.72
C GLN A 933 19.81 -13.28 -17.87
N ILE A 934 20.61 -14.31 -17.62
CA ILE A 934 21.38 -15.03 -18.65
C ILE A 934 20.44 -15.72 -19.64
N LEU A 935 19.43 -16.44 -19.14
CA LEU A 935 18.44 -17.10 -20.00
C LEU A 935 17.63 -16.09 -20.81
N GLU A 936 17.20 -14.98 -20.19
CA GLU A 936 16.50 -13.91 -20.89
C GLU A 936 17.35 -13.38 -22.07
N TYR A 937 18.64 -13.13 -21.85
CA TYR A 937 19.53 -12.60 -22.88
C TYR A 937 19.69 -13.56 -24.07
N TYR A 938 19.88 -14.86 -23.81
CA TYR A 938 20.14 -15.85 -24.84
C TYR A 938 18.88 -16.45 -25.48
N ILE A 939 17.72 -16.42 -24.81
CA ILE A 939 16.48 -17.00 -25.35
C ILE A 939 15.61 -15.91 -25.98
N LEU A 940 15.54 -14.73 -25.36
CA LEU A 940 14.63 -13.64 -25.75
C LEU A 940 15.34 -12.44 -26.36
N GLY A 941 16.58 -12.16 -25.95
CA GLY A 941 17.31 -10.92 -26.24
C GLY A 941 18.29 -10.98 -27.41
N ALA A 942 19.22 -10.02 -27.41
CA ALA A 942 20.25 -9.86 -28.45
C ALA A 942 21.21 -11.06 -28.54
N GLY A 943 21.38 -11.81 -27.44
CA GLY A 943 22.21 -13.01 -27.39
C GLY A 943 21.67 -14.20 -28.17
N LYS A 944 20.42 -14.15 -28.65
CA LYS A 944 19.73 -15.27 -29.29
C LYS A 944 20.48 -15.94 -30.44
N GLN A 945 21.28 -15.18 -31.18
CA GLN A 945 22.13 -15.72 -32.25
C GLN A 945 23.17 -16.73 -31.76
N HIS A 946 23.58 -16.67 -30.49
CA HIS A 946 24.54 -17.59 -29.87
C HIS A 946 23.88 -18.85 -29.29
N TRP A 947 22.56 -18.88 -29.14
CA TRP A 947 21.84 -20.01 -28.55
C TRP A 947 22.12 -21.35 -29.23
N PRO A 948 22.13 -21.47 -30.58
CA PRO A 948 22.48 -22.75 -31.23
C PRO A 948 23.90 -23.23 -30.93
N ALA A 949 24.86 -22.31 -30.75
CA ALA A 949 26.22 -22.67 -30.37
C ALA A 949 26.30 -23.17 -28.93
N ILE A 950 25.57 -22.53 -28.01
CA ILE A 950 25.44 -22.97 -26.62
C ILE A 950 24.79 -24.37 -26.56
N GLN A 951 23.70 -24.61 -27.30
CA GLN A 951 23.06 -25.92 -27.38
C GLN A 951 24.01 -26.99 -27.92
N LYS A 952 24.79 -26.68 -28.96
CA LYS A 952 25.80 -27.61 -29.50
C LYS A 952 26.87 -27.95 -28.46
N LEU A 953 27.40 -26.96 -27.75
CA LEU A 953 28.38 -27.17 -26.68
C LEU A 953 27.80 -27.96 -25.51
N ALA A 954 26.52 -27.77 -25.20
CA ALA A 954 25.87 -28.47 -24.10
C ALA A 954 25.75 -29.98 -24.32
N GLN A 955 25.76 -30.44 -25.58
CA GLN A 955 25.78 -31.86 -25.94
C GLN A 955 27.19 -32.49 -25.87
N ASP A 956 28.25 -31.69 -25.74
CA ASP A 956 29.63 -32.15 -25.60
C ASP A 956 30.00 -32.24 -24.12
N ASP A 957 30.42 -33.44 -23.67
CA ASP A 957 30.76 -33.69 -22.27
C ASP A 957 32.19 -33.31 -21.87
N SER A 958 32.99 -32.77 -22.80
CA SER A 958 34.38 -32.37 -22.52
C SER A 958 34.49 -31.12 -21.63
N GLU A 959 35.56 -31.05 -20.84
CA GLU A 959 35.89 -29.84 -20.05
C GLU A 959 36.09 -28.62 -20.96
N ALA A 960 36.64 -28.80 -22.16
CA ALA A 960 36.82 -27.70 -23.12
C ALA A 960 35.48 -27.11 -23.59
N ALA A 961 34.42 -27.93 -23.73
CA ALA A 961 33.09 -27.43 -24.03
C ALA A 961 32.48 -26.72 -22.82
N PHE A 962 32.68 -27.26 -21.62
CA PHE A 962 32.21 -26.64 -20.39
C PHE A 962 32.85 -25.26 -20.13
N GLU A 963 34.16 -25.13 -20.32
CA GLU A 963 34.86 -23.84 -20.21
C GLU A 963 34.27 -22.78 -21.15
N LYS A 964 33.94 -23.15 -22.39
CA LYS A 964 33.25 -22.23 -23.32
C LYS A 964 31.86 -21.83 -22.81
N ILE A 965 31.12 -22.74 -22.22
CA ILE A 965 29.82 -22.43 -21.59
C ILE A 965 30.02 -21.47 -20.41
N VAL A 966 31.07 -21.64 -19.59
CA VAL A 966 31.41 -20.69 -18.52
C VAL A 966 31.62 -19.28 -19.07
N HIS A 967 32.33 -19.13 -20.20
CA HIS A 967 32.50 -17.83 -20.84
C HIS A 967 31.18 -17.26 -21.40
N TYR A 968 30.30 -18.07 -21.98
CA TYR A 968 28.95 -17.63 -22.35
C TYR A 968 28.14 -17.17 -21.13
N THR A 969 28.21 -17.89 -20.01
CA THR A 969 27.57 -17.50 -18.76
C THR A 969 28.08 -16.13 -18.26
N LEU A 970 29.40 -15.89 -18.31
CA LEU A 970 30.00 -14.62 -17.93
C LEU A 970 29.59 -13.47 -18.84
N GLU A 971 29.56 -13.67 -20.16
CA GLU A 971 29.10 -12.64 -21.12
C GLU A 971 27.61 -12.35 -20.97
N GLY A 972 26.76 -13.37 -20.80
CA GLY A 972 25.32 -13.16 -20.54
C GLY A 972 25.06 -12.36 -19.26
N GLY A 973 25.79 -12.67 -18.18
CA GLY A 973 25.73 -11.92 -16.92
C GLY A 973 26.26 -10.49 -17.05
N ARG A 974 27.32 -10.28 -17.84
CA ARG A 974 27.89 -8.95 -18.13
C ARG A 974 26.90 -8.05 -18.89
N LEU A 975 26.25 -8.60 -19.91
CA LEU A 975 25.41 -7.85 -20.86
C LEU A 975 23.99 -7.59 -20.34
N ASN A 976 23.44 -8.51 -19.54
CA ASN A 976 22.06 -8.43 -19.07
C ASN A 976 21.89 -8.38 -17.54
N GLY A 977 22.98 -8.41 -16.78
CA GLY A 977 22.95 -8.33 -15.31
C GLY A 977 22.56 -6.95 -14.78
N GLU A 978 21.70 -6.93 -13.74
CA GLU A 978 21.18 -5.71 -13.09
C GLU A 978 21.95 -5.35 -11.81
N THR A 979 23.27 -5.46 -11.82
CA THR A 979 24.09 -5.31 -10.60
C THR A 979 24.63 -3.89 -10.42
N ALA A 980 24.59 -3.41 -9.18
CA ALA A 980 25.15 -2.13 -8.78
C ALA A 980 25.63 -2.20 -7.33
N VAL A 981 26.49 -1.25 -6.95
CA VAL A 981 27.06 -1.19 -5.61
C VAL A 981 26.98 0.24 -5.07
N ILE A 982 26.44 0.40 -3.86
CA ILE A 982 26.38 1.71 -3.20
C ILE A 982 27.51 1.81 -2.16
N ARG A 983 28.12 2.99 -2.07
CA ARG A 983 29.12 3.35 -1.05
C ARG A 983 28.75 4.66 -0.37
N SER A 984 29.07 4.78 0.91
CA SER A 984 28.99 6.05 1.64
C SER A 984 30.37 6.69 1.76
N VAL A 985 30.43 8.01 1.56
CA VAL A 985 31.67 8.80 1.62
C VAL A 985 32.03 9.09 3.09
N ALA A 986 33.20 8.61 3.52
CA ALA A 986 33.66 8.71 4.92
C ALA A 986 34.24 10.07 5.30
N LYS A 987 34.74 10.82 4.32
CA LYS A 987 35.38 12.14 4.48
C LYS A 987 35.26 12.91 3.16
N ASP A 988 35.26 14.24 3.23
CA ASP A 988 35.26 15.10 2.05
C ASP A 988 36.35 14.68 1.06
N THR A 989 35.98 14.51 -0.20
CA THR A 989 36.85 13.99 -1.26
C THR A 989 36.42 14.54 -2.62
N SER A 990 37.14 14.17 -3.68
CA SER A 990 36.74 14.45 -5.06
C SER A 990 37.02 13.25 -5.94
N ILE A 991 36.15 13.04 -6.92
CA ILE A 991 36.30 11.99 -7.94
C ILE A 991 36.32 12.65 -9.32
N THR A 992 37.11 12.09 -10.23
CA THR A 992 37.19 12.56 -11.61
C THR A 992 36.75 11.45 -12.54
N GLU A 993 35.73 11.71 -13.35
CA GLU A 993 35.20 10.79 -14.36
C GLU A 993 35.10 11.52 -15.69
N ASN A 994 35.64 10.94 -16.78
CA ASN A 994 35.62 11.55 -18.12
C ASN A 994 36.10 13.02 -18.15
N GLY A 995 37.10 13.36 -17.32
CA GLY A 995 37.66 14.71 -17.21
C GLY A 995 36.82 15.71 -16.38
N THR A 996 35.66 15.32 -15.86
CA THR A 996 34.84 16.14 -14.96
C THR A 996 35.14 15.76 -13.51
N THR A 997 35.51 16.74 -12.69
CA THR A 997 35.76 16.53 -11.26
C THR A 997 34.54 16.94 -10.44
N THR A 998 34.04 16.03 -9.60
CA THR A 998 32.94 16.26 -8.68
C THR A 998 33.45 16.20 -7.25
N THR A 999 33.12 17.21 -6.44
CA THR A 999 33.39 17.22 -5.00
C THR A 999 32.28 16.47 -4.27
N LEU A 1000 32.68 15.55 -3.39
CA LEU A 1000 31.78 14.76 -2.55
C LEU A 1000 32.03 15.11 -1.08
N LYS A 1001 30.96 15.28 -0.31
CA LYS A 1001 31.01 15.54 1.13
C LYS A 1001 30.90 14.25 1.93
N GLN A 1002 31.41 14.28 3.16
CA GLN A 1002 31.14 13.21 4.12
C GLN A 1002 29.63 12.96 4.25
N GLY A 1003 29.24 11.70 4.13
CA GLY A 1003 27.84 11.26 4.19
C GLY A 1003 27.15 11.15 2.82
N ASP A 1004 27.73 11.70 1.76
CA ASP A 1004 27.23 11.49 0.39
C ASP A 1004 27.26 9.99 0.03
N ALA A 1005 26.39 9.60 -0.89
CA ALA A 1005 26.36 8.24 -1.43
C ALA A 1005 26.91 8.24 -2.86
N VAL A 1006 27.62 7.17 -3.24
CA VAL A 1006 28.05 6.89 -4.60
C VAL A 1006 27.38 5.61 -5.08
N PHE A 1007 26.73 5.68 -6.24
CA PHE A 1007 26.17 4.53 -6.95
C PHE A 1007 27.14 4.09 -8.04
N VAL A 1008 27.81 2.96 -7.81
CA VAL A 1008 28.71 2.33 -8.78
C VAL A 1008 27.86 1.49 -9.75
N ASN A 1009 27.72 1.99 -10.96
CA ASN A 1009 26.94 1.40 -12.03
C ASN A 1009 27.76 0.30 -12.72
N LEU A 1010 27.69 -0.94 -12.20
CA LEU A 1010 28.46 -2.05 -12.74
C LEU A 1010 27.98 -2.47 -14.13
N ARG A 1011 26.73 -2.18 -14.50
CA ARG A 1011 26.22 -2.39 -15.85
C ARG A 1011 26.96 -1.54 -16.88
N GLU A 1012 27.13 -0.25 -16.64
CA GLU A 1012 27.88 0.62 -17.55
C GLU A 1012 29.38 0.32 -17.54
N ALA A 1013 29.97 0.08 -16.36
CA ALA A 1013 31.36 -0.34 -16.26
C ALA A 1013 31.62 -1.62 -17.07
N SER A 1014 30.63 -2.54 -17.09
CA SER A 1014 30.67 -3.77 -17.88
C SER A 1014 30.57 -3.56 -19.40
N HIS A 1015 30.31 -2.33 -19.86
CA HIS A 1015 30.28 -1.92 -21.26
C HIS A 1015 31.33 -0.85 -21.59
N ASP A 1016 32.31 -0.63 -20.71
CA ASP A 1016 33.40 0.31 -20.93
C ASP A 1016 34.31 -0.17 -22.08
N PRO A 1017 34.38 0.54 -23.22
CA PRO A 1017 35.13 0.09 -24.39
C PRO A 1017 36.64 0.05 -24.17
N SER A 1018 37.16 0.72 -23.12
CA SER A 1018 38.58 0.67 -22.77
C SER A 1018 39.02 -0.69 -22.21
N ILE A 1019 38.07 -1.43 -21.64
CA ILE A 1019 38.28 -2.77 -21.08
C ILE A 1019 37.62 -3.86 -21.94
N PHE A 1020 36.46 -3.54 -22.52
CA PHE A 1020 35.68 -4.43 -23.37
C PHE A 1020 35.59 -3.90 -24.80
N PRO A 1021 36.60 -4.13 -25.67
CA PRO A 1021 36.47 -3.84 -27.10
C PRO A 1021 35.22 -4.51 -27.68
N ASN A 1022 34.43 -3.80 -28.48
CA ASN A 1022 33.08 -4.21 -28.91
C ASN A 1022 32.18 -4.59 -27.71
N PRO A 1023 31.85 -3.63 -26.82
CA PRO A 1023 31.27 -3.92 -25.50
C PRO A 1023 29.87 -4.52 -25.56
N ASP A 1024 29.13 -4.31 -26.66
CA ASP A 1024 27.76 -4.80 -26.86
C ASP A 1024 27.72 -6.24 -27.45
N GLU A 1025 28.87 -6.82 -27.81
CA GLU A 1025 28.98 -8.16 -28.41
C GLU A 1025 29.43 -9.22 -27.41
N VAL A 1026 29.01 -10.47 -27.64
CA VAL A 1026 29.47 -11.64 -26.88
C VAL A 1026 30.84 -12.06 -27.39
N ASP A 1027 31.85 -11.98 -26.51
CA ASP A 1027 33.20 -12.48 -26.78
C ASP A 1027 33.64 -13.46 -25.68
N ILE A 1028 33.71 -14.75 -26.04
CA ILE A 1028 34.07 -15.83 -25.13
C ILE A 1028 35.58 -16.00 -24.93
N THR A 1029 36.41 -15.12 -25.50
CA THR A 1029 37.87 -15.15 -25.34
C THR A 1029 38.38 -14.17 -24.29
N ARG A 1030 37.49 -13.35 -23.72
CA ARG A 1030 37.85 -12.34 -22.72
C ARG A 1030 38.41 -12.98 -21.44
N PRO A 1031 39.42 -12.35 -20.80
CA PRO A 1031 39.97 -12.85 -19.56
C PRO A 1031 38.91 -12.81 -18.44
N VAL A 1032 38.84 -13.91 -17.69
CA VAL A 1032 37.85 -14.12 -16.62
C VAL A 1032 37.95 -13.05 -15.51
N ASP A 1033 39.12 -12.43 -15.33
CA ASP A 1033 39.35 -11.39 -14.32
C ASP A 1033 38.84 -9.99 -14.73
N ALA A 1034 38.44 -9.80 -16.00
CA ALA A 1034 37.86 -8.52 -16.44
C ALA A 1034 36.42 -8.31 -15.93
N TYR A 1035 35.70 -9.38 -15.60
CA TYR A 1035 34.29 -9.33 -15.21
C TYR A 1035 34.09 -8.84 -13.78
N VAL A 1036 33.40 -7.70 -13.61
CA VAL A 1036 33.18 -7.03 -12.31
C VAL A 1036 31.71 -7.00 -11.85
N HIS A 1037 30.79 -7.61 -12.59
CA HIS A 1037 29.35 -7.61 -12.29
C HIS A 1037 28.98 -8.32 -10.97
N LEU A 1038 29.92 -9.03 -10.34
CA LEU A 1038 29.75 -9.63 -9.00
C LEU A 1038 30.60 -8.92 -7.92
N GLY A 1039 30.91 -7.64 -8.16
CA GLY A 1039 31.73 -6.80 -7.30
C GLY A 1039 33.23 -7.02 -7.49
N HIS A 1040 34.03 -6.13 -6.87
CA HIS A 1040 35.49 -6.14 -6.96
C HIS A 1040 36.13 -5.80 -5.61
N GLY A 1041 37.39 -6.20 -5.42
CA GLY A 1041 38.16 -5.88 -4.22
C GLY A 1041 37.68 -6.61 -2.96
N PRO A 1042 37.83 -6.01 -1.76
CA PRO A 1042 37.52 -6.64 -0.47
C PRO A 1042 36.07 -7.15 -0.34
N HIS A 1043 35.14 -6.53 -1.08
CA HIS A 1043 33.71 -6.88 -1.08
C HIS A 1043 33.27 -7.66 -2.31
N GLN A 1044 34.20 -8.17 -3.13
CA GLN A 1044 33.87 -9.09 -4.21
C GLN A 1044 33.09 -10.29 -3.65
N CYS A 1045 32.04 -10.69 -4.36
CA CYS A 1045 31.20 -11.82 -3.98
C CYS A 1045 32.05 -13.03 -3.56
N LEU A 1046 31.89 -13.50 -2.32
CA LEU A 1046 32.64 -14.67 -1.83
C LEU A 1046 32.34 -15.91 -2.69
N GLY A 1047 31.10 -16.03 -3.17
CA GLY A 1047 30.61 -17.14 -3.98
C GLY A 1047 31.07 -17.12 -5.44
N LEU A 1048 31.80 -16.09 -5.91
CA LEU A 1048 32.12 -15.90 -7.32
C LEU A 1048 32.67 -17.17 -8.03
N PRO A 1049 33.65 -17.91 -7.48
CA PRO A 1049 34.13 -19.15 -8.10
C PRO A 1049 33.03 -20.21 -8.26
N MET A 1050 32.17 -20.36 -7.26
CA MET A 1050 31.06 -21.31 -7.26
C MET A 1050 29.95 -20.88 -8.22
N THR A 1051 29.60 -19.59 -8.25
CA THR A 1051 28.55 -19.05 -9.13
C THR A 1051 28.89 -19.29 -10.60
N ARG A 1052 30.16 -19.17 -11.00
CA ARG A 1052 30.62 -19.46 -12.36
C ARG A 1052 30.30 -20.91 -12.77
N ILE A 1053 30.70 -21.88 -11.95
CA ILE A 1053 30.44 -23.30 -12.21
C ILE A 1053 28.94 -23.60 -12.15
N THR A 1054 28.25 -23.07 -11.17
CA THR A 1054 26.82 -23.31 -10.92
C THR A 1054 25.96 -22.86 -12.10
N LEU A 1055 26.09 -21.57 -12.48
CA LEU A 1055 25.27 -20.99 -13.55
C LEU A 1055 25.58 -21.61 -14.92
N ALA A 1056 26.85 -21.93 -15.20
CA ALA A 1056 27.24 -22.63 -16.42
C ALA A 1056 26.68 -24.06 -16.47
N THR A 1057 26.66 -24.76 -15.34
CA THR A 1057 26.08 -26.10 -15.20
C THR A 1057 24.58 -26.08 -15.49
N MET A 1058 23.86 -25.16 -14.85
CA MET A 1058 22.42 -25.01 -15.07
C MET A 1058 22.11 -24.59 -16.51
N LEU A 1059 22.88 -23.65 -17.08
CA LEU A 1059 22.74 -23.23 -18.48
C LEU A 1059 22.95 -24.40 -19.44
N ARG A 1060 23.96 -25.24 -19.19
CA ARG A 1060 24.21 -26.46 -19.96
C ARG A 1060 23.02 -27.42 -19.90
N GLU A 1061 22.49 -27.74 -18.72
CA GLU A 1061 21.35 -28.65 -18.60
C GLU A 1061 20.08 -28.10 -19.27
N VAL A 1062 19.83 -26.79 -19.20
CA VAL A 1062 18.71 -26.16 -19.93
C VAL A 1062 18.94 -26.16 -21.43
N ALA A 1063 20.17 -25.89 -21.89
CA ALA A 1063 20.51 -25.91 -23.32
C ALA A 1063 20.47 -27.31 -23.94
N ARG A 1064 20.45 -28.37 -23.13
CA ARG A 1064 20.24 -29.76 -23.59
C ARG A 1064 18.81 -30.03 -24.04
N LEU A 1065 17.84 -29.22 -23.61
CA LEU A 1065 16.44 -29.38 -23.96
C LEU A 1065 16.24 -29.13 -25.46
N LYS A 1066 15.74 -30.15 -26.15
CA LYS A 1066 15.56 -30.16 -27.61
C LYS A 1066 14.43 -29.23 -28.03
N GLY A 1067 14.70 -28.32 -28.96
CA GLY A 1067 13.67 -27.40 -29.44
C GLY A 1067 13.21 -26.37 -28.40
N LEU A 1068 14.01 -26.10 -27.36
CA LEU A 1068 13.69 -25.13 -26.31
C LEU A 1068 13.32 -23.77 -26.91
N ARG A 1069 12.15 -23.27 -26.53
CA ARG A 1069 11.59 -21.99 -26.98
C ARG A 1069 10.74 -21.37 -25.88
N PRO A 1070 10.52 -20.05 -25.88
CA PRO A 1070 9.54 -19.43 -24.98
C PRO A 1070 8.12 -19.94 -25.23
N ALA A 1071 7.30 -19.98 -24.19
CA ALA A 1071 5.86 -20.17 -24.35
C ALA A 1071 5.24 -19.03 -25.18
N ALA A 1072 4.11 -19.29 -25.84
CA ALA A 1072 3.43 -18.26 -26.61
C ALA A 1072 2.82 -17.16 -25.70
N GLY A 1073 2.78 -15.92 -26.20
CA GLY A 1073 2.13 -14.81 -25.53
C GLY A 1073 2.90 -14.27 -24.30
N PRO A 1074 2.19 -13.64 -23.34
CA PRO A 1074 2.83 -13.02 -22.17
C PRO A 1074 3.63 -14.00 -21.29
N GLN A 1075 3.23 -15.28 -21.23
CA GLN A 1075 3.89 -16.28 -20.37
C GLN A 1075 5.34 -16.59 -20.78
N GLY A 1076 5.68 -16.43 -22.06
CA GLY A 1076 7.05 -16.60 -22.56
C GLY A 1076 7.91 -15.35 -22.47
N LYS A 1077 7.56 -14.38 -21.62
CA LYS A 1077 8.31 -13.14 -21.43
C LYS A 1077 8.66 -12.97 -19.96
N VAL A 1078 9.84 -12.40 -19.71
CA VAL A 1078 10.17 -11.86 -18.39
C VAL A 1078 9.50 -10.50 -18.28
N HIS A 1079 8.57 -10.35 -17.32
CA HIS A 1079 7.88 -9.09 -17.09
C HIS A 1079 8.79 -8.12 -16.34
N LYS A 1080 9.14 -7.01 -16.97
CA LYS A 1080 10.01 -5.96 -16.40
C LYS A 1080 9.73 -4.60 -17.03
N VAL A 1081 10.08 -3.54 -16.32
CA VAL A 1081 10.01 -2.15 -16.80
C VAL A 1081 11.39 -1.51 -16.74
N ALA A 1082 11.74 -0.73 -17.76
CA ALA A 1082 12.96 0.07 -17.73
C ALA A 1082 12.85 1.20 -16.70
N LYS A 1083 13.92 1.42 -15.95
CA LYS A 1083 14.10 2.48 -14.98
C LYS A 1083 15.28 3.36 -15.41
N LYS A 1084 15.00 4.63 -15.66
CA LYS A 1084 16.01 5.61 -16.07
C LYS A 1084 16.82 6.04 -14.85
N MET A 1085 17.98 5.40 -14.66
CA MET A 1085 18.90 5.73 -13.57
C MET A 1085 20.03 6.68 -14.02
N GLY A 1086 20.03 7.11 -15.29
CA GLY A 1086 21.13 7.88 -15.89
C GLY A 1086 22.20 6.96 -16.49
N GLY A 1087 22.73 7.33 -17.66
CA GLY A 1087 23.59 6.44 -18.46
C GLY A 1087 22.97 6.04 -19.80
N LYS A 1088 23.76 5.42 -20.68
CA LYS A 1088 23.37 4.77 -21.94
C LYS A 1088 22.57 3.49 -21.70
N TYR A 1089 22.89 2.71 -20.67
CA TYR A 1089 22.26 1.41 -20.40
C TYR A 1089 21.23 1.50 -19.26
N GLU A 1090 19.99 1.11 -19.55
CA GLU A 1090 18.88 1.17 -18.58
C GLU A 1090 18.92 -0.01 -17.60
N TYR A 1091 18.57 0.26 -16.34
CA TYR A 1091 18.26 -0.78 -15.35
C TYR A 1091 16.79 -1.18 -15.49
N HIS A 1092 16.44 -2.37 -15.01
CA HIS A 1092 15.04 -2.81 -15.01
C HIS A 1092 14.55 -3.13 -13.60
N ALA A 1093 13.29 -2.78 -13.32
CA ALA A 1093 12.54 -3.35 -12.21
C ALA A 1093 11.67 -4.49 -12.76
N TYR A 1094 11.74 -5.66 -12.15
CA TYR A 1094 10.93 -6.80 -12.57
C TYR A 1094 9.54 -6.72 -11.95
N LEU A 1095 8.62 -7.50 -12.50
CA LEU A 1095 7.27 -7.67 -11.97
C LEU A 1095 7.09 -9.11 -11.53
N THR A 1096 6.27 -9.31 -10.50
CA THR A 1096 5.77 -10.63 -10.10
C THR A 1096 5.01 -11.31 -11.24
N GLU A 1097 4.75 -12.61 -11.12
CA GLU A 1097 3.91 -13.36 -12.06
C GLU A 1097 2.52 -12.75 -12.26
N MET A 1098 1.96 -12.19 -11.18
CA MET A 1098 0.67 -11.50 -11.20
C MET A 1098 0.75 -10.09 -11.80
N GLN A 1099 1.95 -9.59 -12.07
CA GLN A 1099 2.22 -8.20 -12.48
C GLN A 1099 1.64 -7.17 -11.50
N ASP A 1100 1.49 -7.55 -10.23
CA ASP A 1100 0.83 -6.76 -9.19
C ASP A 1100 1.80 -5.90 -8.37
N MET A 1101 3.09 -6.19 -8.40
CA MET A 1101 4.10 -5.37 -7.74
C MET A 1101 5.47 -5.47 -8.40
N TYR A 1102 6.28 -4.44 -8.18
CA TYR A 1102 7.70 -4.51 -8.54
C TYR A 1102 8.42 -5.50 -7.65
N PHE A 1103 9.36 -6.20 -8.26
CA PHE A 1103 10.22 -7.16 -7.61
C PHE A 1103 11.68 -6.95 -8.07
N PRO A 1104 12.68 -7.16 -7.20
CA PRO A 1104 14.06 -6.82 -7.54
C PRO A 1104 14.70 -7.73 -8.60
N PHE A 1105 14.16 -8.92 -8.84
CA PHE A 1105 14.73 -9.92 -9.74
C PHE A 1105 13.68 -10.61 -10.63
N PRO A 1106 14.11 -11.27 -11.74
CA PRO A 1106 13.19 -12.02 -12.59
C PRO A 1106 12.35 -13.03 -11.80
N CYS A 1107 11.03 -13.02 -12.01
CA CYS A 1107 10.12 -13.91 -11.30
C CYS A 1107 9.78 -15.18 -12.10
N SER A 1108 9.47 -15.03 -13.39
CA SER A 1108 8.88 -16.10 -14.20
C SER A 1108 9.30 -16.00 -15.65
N LEU A 1109 9.49 -17.16 -16.28
CA LEU A 1109 9.62 -17.32 -17.73
C LEU A 1109 9.17 -18.74 -18.11
N LYS A 1110 8.01 -18.87 -18.75
CA LYS A 1110 7.58 -20.17 -19.26
C LYS A 1110 8.28 -20.51 -20.56
N VAL A 1111 8.84 -21.70 -20.63
CA VAL A 1111 9.50 -22.26 -21.81
C VAL A 1111 8.90 -23.61 -22.17
N CYS A 1112 8.97 -23.95 -23.45
CA CYS A 1112 8.52 -25.21 -24.01
C CYS A 1112 9.66 -25.92 -24.74
N TRP A 1113 9.66 -27.25 -24.75
CA TRP A 1113 10.60 -28.07 -25.53
C TRP A 1113 9.95 -29.37 -26.00
N ASP A 1114 10.59 -30.01 -26.96
CA ASP A 1114 10.10 -31.22 -27.61
C ASP A 1114 10.68 -32.47 -26.92
N ASP A 1115 10.00 -33.61 -27.07
CA ASP A 1115 10.47 -34.91 -26.57
C ASP A 1115 11.81 -35.36 -27.21
#